data_AF-A0A933ZB45-F1
#
_entry.id   AF-A0A933ZB45-F1
#
_cell.length_a   1.000
_cell.length_b   1.000
_cell.length_c   1.000
_cell.angle_alpha   90.00
_cell.angle_beta   90.00
_cell.angle_gamma   90.00
#
_symmetry.space_group_name_H-M   'P 1'
#
loop_
_entity.id
_entity.type
_entity.pdbx_description
1 polymer ?
#
loop_
_entity_poly.entity_id
_entity_poly.type
_entity_poly.pdbx_seq_one_letter_code
_entity_poly.pdbx_strand_id
1 'polypeptide(L)'
;MNPRVALVYPPTCDPTAPYLSVPTLTAWLRRHDVEVLPIDANLEAWDRLLRGSAMAAAAERIDRRIARLDRLASLRHADQLEYASLWRARGDALWVPDEIDDAVAVLRDRTGKRFDALADYERAVSTIDCATAVISAAWGPLQVDFVRYRTPFALLTMAEIEHDAHDKRNPFHSCFVELCERIAAAGVHAVGISIVFPGQLQPAWALARLLKQRVPGVHVTAGGPAITQVLARLPSDRALQALGSFDSAVLYEGEHALLALVRAIERGEDPCAQGRVLRGTRIDDLSILPAPDFRGLPLERYLSPELVLPYDPTRGCYWGKCAFCHYGLADAGTARYRERDAEQVVDHLRDLSGEHGCGIFYLSEDTLAPAMATKIGRAVSRARLKIKWATDMRPERGLTPDVCGQMAEGGALAVSLGVESGSPRVLRLIDKGMGVDHVRAAILNLAGAGIAVEAMAFTGFPTENRPEALETLKLLRELRDSIALFICGDFYLTHGAAVAREPSRYGVAEVWQIQGDEIGTSLFWRPRVEAKTDRDREAIDAAIEALSKGWTLRSYPWAGALSTAHSLLAYARRGAGAFRGKRTAAIEVAPATRTDRAQFDVDAVIEVSSLNEARIWEMMTIERRRVSRASWQKLAAELEAVAPAPGRWQTGRGMEPARVGRLRLRARRR
;
A
#
# COMPACT_ATOMS: atom_id res chain seq x y z
N MET A 1 -34.83 -10.96 -3.84
CA MET A 1 -34.15 -11.31 -5.10
C MET A 1 -32.72 -11.69 -4.70
N ASN A 2 -32.15 -12.74 -5.30
CA ASN A 2 -30.82 -13.21 -4.92
C ASN A 2 -29.75 -12.39 -5.69
N PRO A 3 -28.68 -11.95 -5.01
CA PRO A 3 -27.62 -11.19 -5.65
C PRO A 3 -27.05 -11.96 -6.84
N ARG A 4 -26.81 -11.27 -7.95
CA ARG A 4 -26.38 -11.90 -9.20
C ARG A 4 -24.85 -11.95 -9.31
N VAL A 5 -24.18 -11.00 -8.65
CA VAL A 5 -22.72 -10.88 -8.62
C VAL A 5 -22.22 -10.45 -7.26
N ALA A 6 -21.10 -11.03 -6.82
CA ALA A 6 -20.34 -10.55 -5.67
C ALA A 6 -19.15 -9.71 -6.16
N LEU A 7 -18.92 -8.55 -5.56
CA LEU A 7 -17.74 -7.72 -5.83
C LEU A 7 -16.86 -7.68 -4.58
N VAL A 8 -15.63 -8.17 -4.71
CA VAL A 8 -14.71 -8.37 -3.59
C VAL A 8 -13.51 -7.44 -3.70
N TYR A 9 -13.24 -6.72 -2.63
CA TYR A 9 -11.97 -6.03 -2.40
C TYR A 9 -11.06 -6.91 -1.53
N PRO A 10 -9.97 -7.49 -2.07
CA PRO A 10 -9.16 -8.49 -1.38
C PRO A 10 -8.10 -7.86 -0.45
N PRO A 11 -7.62 -8.58 0.59
CA PRO A 11 -6.44 -8.15 1.33
C PRO A 11 -5.15 -8.23 0.48
N THR A 12 -4.06 -7.58 0.87
CA THR A 12 -3.96 -6.63 1.99
C THR A 12 -4.04 -5.18 1.48
N CYS A 13 -4.73 -4.32 2.23
CA CYS A 13 -4.79 -2.88 2.03
C CYS A 13 -5.10 -2.14 3.34
N ASP A 14 -5.13 -0.82 3.28
CA ASP A 14 -5.52 0.12 4.34
C ASP A 14 -6.87 -0.26 4.99
N PRO A 15 -6.90 -0.58 6.30
CA PRO A 15 -8.14 -0.85 7.04
C PRO A 15 -8.69 0.39 7.77
N THR A 16 -8.18 1.60 7.49
CA THR A 16 -8.65 2.86 8.12
C THR A 16 -9.72 3.58 7.28
N ALA A 17 -9.86 3.24 6.00
CA ALA A 17 -10.87 3.79 5.10
C ALA A 17 -11.29 2.79 4.00
N PRO A 18 -12.53 2.89 3.47
CA PRO A 18 -12.96 2.10 2.32
C PRO A 18 -12.22 2.48 1.05
N TYR A 19 -12.08 1.53 0.14
CA TYR A 19 -11.54 1.78 -1.20
C TYR A 19 -12.65 1.99 -2.24
N LEU A 20 -12.38 2.81 -3.25
CA LEU A 20 -13.39 3.33 -4.19
C LEU A 20 -13.92 2.30 -5.20
N SER A 21 -13.10 1.33 -5.60
CA SER A 21 -13.38 0.50 -6.79
C SER A 21 -14.65 -0.35 -6.69
N VAL A 22 -14.88 -1.03 -5.56
CA VAL A 22 -16.09 -1.84 -5.34
C VAL A 22 -17.35 -0.96 -5.25
N PRO A 23 -17.38 0.14 -4.47
CA PRO A 23 -18.49 1.09 -4.47
C PRO A 23 -18.86 1.65 -5.84
N THR A 24 -17.88 2.04 -6.66
CA THR A 24 -18.14 2.59 -8.01
C THR A 24 -18.76 1.54 -8.94
N LEU A 25 -18.22 0.32 -8.96
CA LEU A 25 -18.78 -0.76 -9.77
C LEU A 25 -20.16 -1.20 -9.26
N THR A 26 -20.36 -1.20 -7.94
CA THR A 26 -21.66 -1.50 -7.31
C THR A 26 -22.73 -0.53 -7.77
N ALA A 27 -22.43 0.78 -7.73
CA ALA A 27 -23.35 1.82 -8.17
C ALA A 27 -23.70 1.67 -9.67
N TRP A 28 -22.69 1.44 -10.51
CA TRP A 28 -22.89 1.24 -11.95
C TRP A 28 -23.79 0.05 -12.27
N LEU A 29 -23.54 -1.10 -11.64
CA LEU A 29 -24.32 -2.32 -11.85
C LEU A 29 -25.75 -2.19 -11.32
N ARG A 30 -25.94 -1.61 -10.12
CA ARG A 30 -27.28 -1.37 -9.55
C ARG A 30 -28.09 -0.40 -10.40
N ARG A 31 -27.46 0.64 -10.99
CA ARG A 31 -28.10 1.55 -11.96
C ARG A 31 -28.61 0.83 -13.21
N HIS A 32 -28.03 -0.33 -13.53
CA HIS A 32 -28.41 -1.19 -14.65
C HIS A 32 -29.13 -2.45 -14.17
N ASP A 33 -29.89 -2.39 -13.07
CA ASP A 33 -30.74 -3.49 -12.58
C ASP A 33 -30.01 -4.82 -12.34
N VAL A 34 -28.73 -4.75 -11.92
CA VAL A 34 -27.96 -5.90 -11.45
C VAL A 34 -27.85 -5.83 -9.93
N GLU A 35 -28.29 -6.89 -9.25
CA GLU A 35 -28.10 -7.02 -7.80
C GLU A 35 -26.66 -7.39 -7.47
N VAL A 36 -26.07 -6.62 -6.55
CA VAL A 36 -24.65 -6.73 -6.17
C VAL A 36 -24.53 -7.00 -4.67
N LEU A 37 -23.70 -7.99 -4.33
CA LEU A 37 -23.17 -8.24 -3.00
C LEU A 37 -21.75 -7.62 -2.89
N PRO A 38 -21.61 -6.38 -2.38
CA PRO A 38 -20.29 -5.78 -2.17
C PRO A 38 -19.64 -6.37 -0.90
N ILE A 39 -18.35 -6.69 -0.99
CA ILE A 39 -17.58 -7.31 0.08
C ILE A 39 -16.22 -6.63 0.19
N ASP A 40 -15.89 -6.12 1.37
CA ASP A 40 -14.53 -5.73 1.73
C ASP A 40 -13.85 -6.88 2.51
N ALA A 41 -13.23 -7.80 1.76
CA ALA A 41 -12.53 -8.95 2.35
C ALA A 41 -11.20 -8.52 3.01
N ASN A 42 -10.66 -7.35 2.67
CA ASN A 42 -9.50 -6.79 3.36
C ASN A 42 -9.86 -6.45 4.81
N LEU A 43 -10.92 -5.65 5.00
CA LEU A 43 -11.38 -5.24 6.32
C LEU A 43 -11.81 -6.44 7.17
N GLU A 44 -12.55 -7.38 6.59
CA GLU A 44 -12.99 -8.59 7.31
C GLU A 44 -11.82 -9.46 7.77
N ALA A 45 -10.79 -9.60 6.93
CA ALA A 45 -9.60 -10.38 7.25
C ALA A 45 -8.79 -9.75 8.39
N TRP A 46 -8.55 -8.43 8.34
CA TRP A 46 -7.82 -7.72 9.38
C TRP A 46 -8.61 -7.65 10.70
N ASP A 47 -9.92 -7.41 10.67
CA ASP A 47 -10.76 -7.44 11.88
C ASP A 47 -10.75 -8.82 12.57
N ARG A 48 -10.52 -9.90 11.83
CA ARG A 48 -10.36 -11.24 12.40
C ARG A 48 -8.96 -11.46 12.98
N LEU A 49 -7.92 -11.06 12.23
CA LEU A 49 -6.53 -11.27 12.66
C LEU A 49 -6.19 -10.40 13.87
N LEU A 50 -6.75 -9.19 13.98
CA LEU A 50 -6.52 -8.26 15.08
C LEU A 50 -7.47 -8.52 16.27
N ARG A 51 -7.67 -9.78 16.64
CA ARG A 51 -8.41 -10.20 17.84
C ARG A 51 -7.48 -10.87 18.82
N GLY A 52 -7.71 -10.68 20.13
CA GLY A 52 -6.87 -11.30 21.17
C GLY A 52 -6.70 -12.80 20.99
N SER A 53 -7.78 -13.51 20.65
CA SER A 53 -7.75 -14.97 20.40
C SER A 53 -6.95 -15.36 19.16
N ALA A 54 -7.01 -14.59 18.07
CA ALA A 54 -6.22 -14.84 16.86
C ALA A 54 -4.73 -14.56 17.11
N MET A 55 -4.42 -13.53 17.88
CA MET A 55 -3.05 -13.19 18.28
C MET A 55 -2.46 -14.23 19.23
N ALA A 56 -3.25 -14.74 20.18
CA ALA A 56 -2.84 -15.87 21.03
C ALA A 56 -2.49 -17.11 20.19
N ALA A 57 -3.33 -17.46 19.20
CA ALA A 57 -3.06 -18.58 18.30
C ALA A 57 -1.78 -18.36 17.45
N ALA A 58 -1.52 -17.12 17.02
CA ALA A 58 -0.28 -16.76 16.32
C ALA A 58 0.95 -16.87 17.24
N ALA A 59 0.84 -16.41 18.48
CA ALA A 59 1.90 -16.52 19.50
C ALA A 59 2.26 -17.99 19.79
N GLU A 60 1.25 -18.84 20.01
CA GLU A 60 1.49 -20.28 20.18
C GLU A 60 2.14 -20.91 18.94
N ARG A 61 1.76 -20.47 17.75
CA ARG A 61 2.36 -20.94 16.51
C ARG A 61 3.84 -20.56 16.43
N ILE A 62 4.22 -19.35 16.86
CA ILE A 62 5.61 -18.92 16.95
C ILE A 62 6.38 -19.83 17.92
N ASP A 63 5.88 -20.01 19.15
CA ASP A 63 6.57 -20.84 20.16
C ASP A 63 6.72 -22.30 19.70
N ARG A 64 5.69 -22.89 19.08
CA ARG A 64 5.79 -24.25 18.51
C ARG A 64 6.86 -24.36 17.43
N ARG A 65 7.01 -23.33 16.58
CA ARG A 65 8.02 -23.32 15.51
C ARG A 65 9.43 -23.13 16.08
N ILE A 66 9.61 -22.26 17.07
CA ILE A 66 10.89 -22.12 17.78
C ILE A 66 11.29 -23.45 18.42
N ALA A 67 10.36 -24.09 19.17
CA ALA A 67 10.63 -25.38 19.82
C ALA A 67 10.97 -26.51 18.84
N ARG A 68 10.43 -26.45 17.61
CA ARG A 68 10.83 -27.38 16.52
C ARG A 68 12.27 -27.13 16.09
N LEU A 69 12.64 -25.87 15.86
CA LEU A 69 13.98 -25.49 15.40
C LEU A 69 15.05 -25.77 16.47
N ASP A 70 14.74 -25.52 17.75
CA ASP A 70 15.62 -25.82 18.88
C ASP A 70 15.96 -27.32 19.05
N ARG A 71 15.23 -28.23 18.39
CA ARG A 71 15.51 -29.67 18.38
C ARG A 71 16.46 -30.10 17.26
N LEU A 72 16.78 -29.21 16.33
CA LEU A 72 17.68 -29.52 15.22
C LEU A 72 19.13 -29.61 15.70
N ALA A 73 19.91 -30.48 15.06
CA ALA A 73 21.35 -30.60 15.34
C ALA A 73 22.15 -29.38 14.87
N SER A 74 21.63 -28.65 13.87
CA SER A 74 22.16 -27.39 13.36
C SER A 74 21.07 -26.64 12.58
N LEU A 75 21.21 -25.32 12.41
CA LEU A 75 20.32 -24.51 11.57
C LEU A 75 20.96 -24.27 10.19
N ARG A 76 20.32 -24.77 9.13
CA ARG A 76 20.70 -24.38 7.75
C ARG A 76 20.14 -23.00 7.43
N HIS A 77 20.60 -22.35 6.36
CA HIS A 77 20.24 -20.96 6.05
C HIS A 77 18.73 -20.66 6.08
N ALA A 78 17.89 -21.54 5.51
CA ALA A 78 16.42 -21.38 5.59
C ALA A 78 15.88 -21.43 7.04
N ASP A 79 16.45 -22.34 7.86
CA ASP A 79 16.10 -22.49 9.27
C ASP A 79 16.60 -21.27 10.07
N GLN A 80 17.76 -20.70 9.71
CA GLN A 80 18.32 -19.49 10.32
C GLN A 80 17.40 -18.28 10.10
N LEU A 81 16.92 -18.06 8.86
CA LEU A 81 15.98 -16.98 8.55
C LEU A 81 14.66 -17.13 9.31
N GLU A 82 14.12 -18.35 9.38
CA GLU A 82 12.92 -18.65 10.15
C GLU A 82 13.16 -18.37 11.64
N TYR A 83 14.24 -18.88 12.20
CA TYR A 83 14.60 -18.69 13.61
C TYR A 83 14.77 -17.21 13.97
N ALA A 84 15.49 -16.45 13.15
CA ALA A 84 15.67 -15.01 13.31
C ALA A 84 14.33 -14.26 13.33
N SER A 85 13.45 -14.54 12.36
CA SER A 85 12.13 -13.89 12.29
C SER A 85 11.26 -14.22 13.51
N LEU A 86 11.25 -15.48 13.94
CA LEU A 86 10.45 -15.92 15.09
C LEU A 86 10.94 -15.28 16.39
N TRP A 87 12.25 -15.23 16.62
CA TRP A 87 12.80 -14.63 17.83
C TRP A 87 12.58 -13.13 17.92
N ARG A 88 12.68 -12.39 16.80
CA ARG A 88 12.35 -10.96 16.76
C ARG A 88 10.90 -10.68 17.16
N ALA A 89 9.96 -11.47 16.64
CA ALA A 89 8.54 -11.29 16.96
C ALA A 89 8.12 -11.90 18.30
N ARG A 90 8.97 -12.73 18.94
CA ARG A 90 8.61 -13.45 20.16
C ARG A 90 8.27 -12.52 21.31
N GLY A 91 9.01 -11.41 21.45
CA GLY A 91 8.75 -10.41 22.49
C GLY A 91 7.38 -9.76 22.32
N ASP A 92 7.01 -9.44 21.08
CA ASP A 92 5.70 -8.87 20.74
C ASP A 92 4.56 -9.87 20.96
N ALA A 93 4.79 -11.14 20.62
CA ALA A 93 3.81 -12.21 20.77
C ALA A 93 3.38 -12.47 22.23
N LEU A 94 4.12 -11.97 23.23
CA LEU A 94 3.80 -12.16 24.65
C LEU A 94 2.65 -11.30 25.16
N TRP A 95 2.46 -10.11 24.59
CA TRP A 95 1.55 -9.10 25.16
C TRP A 95 0.53 -8.58 24.15
N VAL A 96 0.82 -8.65 22.85
CA VAL A 96 -0.15 -8.28 21.80
C VAL A 96 -1.51 -8.98 22.01
N PRO A 97 -1.61 -10.28 22.37
CA PRO A 97 -2.91 -10.93 22.60
C PRO A 97 -3.79 -10.24 23.65
N ASP A 98 -3.18 -9.64 24.68
CA ASP A 98 -3.90 -8.99 25.77
C ASP A 98 -4.24 -7.52 25.49
N GLU A 99 -3.49 -6.85 24.61
CA GLU A 99 -3.66 -5.41 24.31
C GLU A 99 -4.42 -5.14 23.00
N ILE A 100 -4.47 -6.10 22.07
CA ILE A 100 -4.94 -5.83 20.69
C ILE A 100 -6.40 -5.39 20.62
N ASP A 101 -7.28 -5.97 21.44
CA ASP A 101 -8.70 -5.64 21.45
C ASP A 101 -8.93 -4.19 21.94
N ASP A 102 -8.16 -3.75 22.94
CA ASP A 102 -8.19 -2.36 23.42
C ASP A 102 -7.62 -1.39 22.38
N ALA A 103 -6.52 -1.76 21.70
CA ALA A 103 -5.94 -0.96 20.63
C ALA A 103 -6.94 -0.73 19.49
N VAL A 104 -7.65 -1.78 19.06
CA VAL A 104 -8.73 -1.67 18.07
C VAL A 104 -9.87 -0.78 18.59
N ALA A 105 -10.24 -0.90 19.86
CA ALA A 105 -11.27 -0.06 20.48
C ALA A 105 -10.87 1.43 20.54
N VAL A 106 -9.61 1.75 20.83
CA VAL A 106 -9.07 3.12 20.77
C VAL A 106 -9.22 3.69 19.36
N LEU A 107 -8.80 2.93 18.34
CA LEU A 107 -8.87 3.39 16.96
C LEU A 107 -10.29 3.59 16.45
N ARG A 108 -11.27 2.88 17.04
CA ARG A 108 -12.71 3.01 16.72
C ARG A 108 -13.47 3.94 17.67
N ASP A 109 -12.79 4.66 18.56
CA ASP A 109 -13.45 5.51 19.57
C ASP A 109 -14.15 6.73 18.95
N ARG A 110 -15.45 6.57 18.65
CA ARG A 110 -16.32 7.63 18.11
C ARG A 110 -16.50 8.83 19.03
N THR A 111 -16.17 8.72 20.32
CA THR A 111 -16.22 9.88 21.22
C THR A 111 -15.05 10.83 21.02
N GLY A 112 -14.00 10.38 20.30
CA GLY A 112 -12.75 11.08 20.10
C GLY A 112 -11.84 11.11 21.34
N LYS A 113 -12.33 10.75 22.53
CA LYS A 113 -11.59 10.95 23.80
C LYS A 113 -10.26 10.19 23.85
N ARG A 114 -10.26 8.94 23.39
CA ARG A 114 -9.08 8.06 23.36
C ARG A 114 -8.32 8.20 22.06
N PHE A 115 -9.01 8.29 20.92
CA PHE A 115 -8.36 8.46 19.62
C PHE A 115 -7.57 9.78 19.54
N ASP A 116 -8.11 10.88 20.07
CA ASP A 116 -7.44 12.19 20.05
C ASP A 116 -6.41 12.35 21.17
N ALA A 117 -6.46 11.50 22.19
CA ALA A 117 -5.42 11.41 23.19
C ALA A 117 -4.17 10.78 22.55
N LEU A 118 -3.18 11.62 22.21
CA LEU A 118 -1.96 11.21 21.53
C LEU A 118 -1.34 9.96 22.17
N ALA A 119 -1.27 9.91 23.50
CA ALA A 119 -0.81 8.78 24.30
C ALA A 119 -1.46 7.44 23.95
N ASP A 120 -2.80 7.42 23.92
CA ASP A 120 -3.60 6.23 23.67
C ASP A 120 -3.50 5.84 22.19
N TYR A 121 -3.57 6.82 21.28
CA TYR A 121 -3.36 6.60 19.86
C TYR A 121 -1.98 6.00 19.56
N GLU A 122 -0.90 6.55 20.14
CA GLU A 122 0.45 6.04 19.91
C GLU A 122 0.60 4.59 20.38
N ARG A 123 0.00 4.26 21.54
CA ARG A 123 -0.01 2.91 22.09
C ARG A 123 -0.77 1.96 21.18
N ALA A 124 -1.98 2.34 20.76
CA ALA A 124 -2.82 1.51 19.90
C ALA A 124 -2.15 1.20 18.54
N VAL A 125 -1.58 2.23 17.90
CA VAL A 125 -0.81 2.07 16.66
C VAL A 125 0.39 1.15 16.86
N SER A 126 1.18 1.35 17.93
CA SER A 126 2.31 0.49 18.24
C SER A 126 1.89 -0.97 18.48
N THR A 127 0.76 -1.19 19.16
CA THR A 127 0.23 -2.54 19.38
C THR A 127 -0.14 -3.22 18.07
N ILE A 128 -0.74 -2.50 17.11
CA ILE A 128 -1.11 -3.04 15.80
C ILE A 128 0.13 -3.29 14.93
N ASP A 129 1.11 -2.40 14.93
CA ASP A 129 2.38 -2.62 14.20
C ASP A 129 3.11 -3.87 14.72
N CYS A 130 3.11 -4.08 16.05
CA CYS A 130 3.63 -5.32 16.65
C CYS A 130 2.77 -6.54 16.26
N ALA A 131 1.45 -6.40 16.17
CA ALA A 131 0.57 -7.48 15.73
C ALA A 131 0.85 -7.93 14.28
N THR A 132 1.10 -7.01 13.35
CA THR A 132 1.47 -7.37 11.96
C THR A 132 2.83 -8.08 11.90
N ALA A 133 3.78 -7.71 12.76
CA ALA A 133 5.06 -8.41 12.90
C ALA A 133 4.86 -9.85 13.45
N VAL A 134 4.01 -10.03 14.45
CA VAL A 134 3.61 -11.35 14.98
C VAL A 134 2.96 -12.21 13.90
N ILE A 135 2.02 -11.66 13.12
CA ILE A 135 1.38 -12.36 12.00
C ILE A 135 2.43 -12.75 10.94
N SER A 136 3.31 -11.82 10.55
CA SER A 136 4.39 -12.13 9.58
C SER A 136 5.26 -13.30 10.06
N ALA A 137 5.73 -13.26 11.30
CA ALA A 137 6.56 -14.33 11.85
C ALA A 137 5.80 -15.67 11.97
N ALA A 138 4.54 -15.63 12.43
CA ALA A 138 3.71 -16.83 12.57
C ALA A 138 3.49 -17.55 11.23
N TRP A 139 3.36 -16.82 10.11
CA TRP A 139 3.25 -17.39 8.75
C TRP A 139 4.54 -17.27 7.91
N GLY A 140 5.69 -17.02 8.56
CA GLY A 140 7.01 -16.90 7.93
C GLY A 140 7.29 -18.06 6.95
N PRO A 141 7.88 -17.79 5.77
CA PRO A 141 8.67 -16.60 5.40
C PRO A 141 7.83 -15.43 4.84
N LEU A 142 6.51 -15.45 5.00
CA LEU A 142 5.65 -14.32 4.64
C LEU A 142 6.02 -13.06 5.43
N GLN A 143 6.12 -11.94 4.71
CA GLN A 143 6.06 -10.58 5.26
C GLN A 143 4.72 -9.98 4.86
N VAL A 144 3.89 -9.68 5.86
CA VAL A 144 2.55 -9.13 5.68
C VAL A 144 2.27 -7.98 6.64
N ASP A 145 1.83 -6.86 6.07
CA ASP A 145 1.28 -5.70 6.76
C ASP A 145 0.11 -5.14 5.93
N PHE A 146 -0.40 -3.95 6.24
CA PHE A 146 -1.54 -3.38 5.51
C PHE A 146 -1.25 -3.04 4.05
N VAL A 147 0.00 -2.94 3.60
CA VAL A 147 0.34 -2.58 2.21
C VAL A 147 1.24 -3.61 1.52
N ARG A 148 1.78 -4.57 2.27
CA ARG A 148 2.74 -5.56 1.79
C ARG A 148 2.19 -6.98 1.98
N TYR A 149 2.29 -7.78 0.92
CA TYR A 149 2.22 -9.23 0.99
C TYR A 149 3.37 -9.79 0.15
N ARG A 150 4.41 -10.31 0.79
CA ARG A 150 5.61 -10.79 0.08
C ARG A 150 6.18 -12.02 0.73
N THR A 151 6.46 -13.04 -0.09
CA THR A 151 7.36 -14.14 0.25
C THR A 151 8.61 -14.02 -0.62
N PRO A 152 9.70 -14.76 -0.33
CA PRO A 152 10.94 -14.65 -1.11
C PRO A 152 10.74 -14.90 -2.62
N PHE A 153 9.78 -15.74 -3.01
CA PHE A 153 9.49 -16.10 -4.40
C PHE A 153 8.08 -15.68 -4.85
N ALA A 154 7.43 -14.80 -4.11
CA ALA A 154 6.08 -14.35 -4.42
C ALA A 154 6.02 -13.77 -5.83
N LEU A 155 4.96 -14.13 -6.55
CA LEU A 155 4.65 -13.62 -7.88
C LEU A 155 5.70 -13.91 -8.97
N LEU A 156 6.63 -14.86 -8.77
CA LEU A 156 7.55 -15.25 -9.83
C LEU A 156 6.85 -16.11 -10.88
N THR A 157 6.10 -17.13 -10.46
CA THR A 157 5.37 -18.04 -11.35
C THR A 157 4.03 -18.42 -10.73
N MET A 158 3.11 -18.96 -11.52
CA MET A 158 1.85 -19.48 -10.98
C MET A 158 2.05 -20.63 -9.99
N ALA A 159 3.09 -21.45 -10.16
CA ALA A 159 3.40 -22.52 -9.22
C ALA A 159 3.83 -21.98 -7.84
N GLU A 160 4.61 -20.89 -7.81
CA GLU A 160 4.98 -20.23 -6.55
C GLU A 160 3.78 -19.53 -5.90
N ILE A 161 2.89 -18.93 -6.70
CA ILE A 161 1.63 -18.37 -6.21
C ILE A 161 0.77 -19.47 -5.57
N GLU A 162 0.63 -20.62 -6.21
CA GLU A 162 -0.13 -21.75 -5.66
C GLU A 162 0.50 -22.31 -4.37
N HIS A 163 1.82 -22.42 -4.32
CA HIS A 163 2.56 -22.91 -3.14
C HIS A 163 2.35 -22.06 -1.89
N ASP A 164 2.13 -20.76 -2.07
CA ASP A 164 1.88 -19.79 -0.98
C ASP A 164 0.39 -19.52 -0.70
N ALA A 165 -0.54 -20.14 -1.46
CA ALA A 165 -1.98 -19.93 -1.30
C ALA A 165 -2.62 -20.72 -0.13
N HIS A 166 -1.91 -21.70 0.43
CA HIS A 166 -2.43 -22.64 1.43
C HIS A 166 -2.42 -22.09 2.87
N ASP A 167 -3.26 -22.67 3.73
CA ASP A 167 -3.49 -22.30 5.14
C ASP A 167 -2.21 -22.09 5.98
N LYS A 168 -1.19 -22.93 5.78
CA LYS A 168 0.07 -22.84 6.52
C LYS A 168 0.93 -21.64 6.13
N ARG A 169 0.66 -20.99 4.99
CA ARG A 169 1.43 -19.85 4.44
C ARG A 169 0.62 -18.59 4.22
N ASN A 170 -0.71 -18.69 4.28
CA ASN A 170 -1.62 -17.57 4.08
C ASN A 170 -2.48 -17.35 5.34
N PRO A 171 -2.27 -16.25 6.08
CA PRO A 171 -3.06 -15.94 7.28
C PRO A 171 -4.54 -15.67 6.98
N PHE A 172 -4.89 -15.35 5.72
CA PHE A 172 -6.25 -15.04 5.31
C PHE A 172 -7.07 -16.29 4.92
N HIS A 173 -6.45 -17.48 4.89
CA HIS A 173 -7.08 -18.68 4.34
C HIS A 173 -8.42 -19.03 5.00
N SER A 174 -8.50 -19.00 6.33
CA SER A 174 -9.75 -19.29 7.06
C SER A 174 -10.84 -18.27 6.77
N CYS A 175 -10.47 -16.99 6.68
CA CYS A 175 -11.40 -15.92 6.27
C CYS A 175 -11.91 -16.14 4.84
N PHE A 176 -11.05 -16.58 3.93
CA PHE A 176 -11.44 -16.89 2.55
C PHE A 176 -12.36 -18.11 2.46
N VAL A 177 -12.16 -19.11 3.30
CA VAL A 177 -13.05 -20.28 3.38
C VAL A 177 -14.48 -19.85 3.76
N GLU A 178 -14.63 -19.08 4.83
CA GLU A 178 -15.94 -18.56 5.26
C GLU A 178 -16.56 -17.62 4.23
N LEU A 179 -15.73 -16.80 3.56
CA LEU A 179 -16.18 -15.96 2.46
C LEU A 179 -16.74 -16.80 1.30
N CYS A 180 -16.09 -17.90 0.93
CA CYS A 180 -16.59 -18.81 -0.10
C CYS A 180 -17.95 -19.41 0.30
N GLU A 181 -18.12 -19.80 1.56
CA GLU A 181 -19.38 -20.32 2.09
C GLU A 181 -20.50 -19.28 2.02
N ARG A 182 -20.21 -18.03 2.38
CA ARG A 182 -21.15 -16.91 2.26
C ARG A 182 -21.53 -16.61 0.81
N ILE A 183 -20.55 -16.65 -0.10
CA ILE A 183 -20.77 -16.45 -1.54
C ILE A 183 -21.63 -17.58 -2.12
N ALA A 184 -21.36 -18.84 -1.73
CA ALA A 184 -22.18 -19.99 -2.14
C ALA A 184 -23.62 -19.88 -1.62
N ALA A 185 -23.80 -19.51 -0.35
CA ALA A 185 -25.12 -19.33 0.27
C ALA A 185 -25.92 -18.19 -0.38
N ALA A 186 -25.24 -17.15 -0.85
CA ALA A 186 -25.87 -16.04 -1.57
C ALA A 186 -26.34 -16.42 -2.98
N GLY A 187 -25.85 -17.55 -3.54
CA GLY A 187 -26.25 -18.04 -4.85
C GLY A 187 -25.82 -17.15 -6.02
N VAL A 188 -24.70 -16.43 -5.89
CA VAL A 188 -24.18 -15.58 -6.98
C VAL A 188 -23.60 -16.43 -8.11
N HIS A 189 -23.74 -15.96 -9.35
CA HIS A 189 -23.20 -16.67 -10.53
C HIS A 189 -21.84 -16.12 -10.99
N ALA A 190 -21.48 -14.92 -10.54
CA ALA A 190 -20.19 -14.29 -10.83
C ALA A 190 -19.56 -13.67 -9.57
N VAL A 191 -18.24 -13.70 -9.50
CA VAL A 191 -17.43 -13.00 -8.51
C VAL A 191 -16.41 -12.12 -9.23
N GLY A 192 -16.50 -10.81 -9.05
CA GLY A 192 -15.49 -9.85 -9.49
C GLY A 192 -14.53 -9.51 -8.36
N ILE A 193 -13.24 -9.75 -8.54
CA ILE A 193 -12.21 -9.38 -7.55
C ILE A 193 -11.46 -8.13 -8.05
N SER A 194 -11.59 -7.02 -7.31
CA SER A 194 -10.95 -5.75 -7.63
C SER A 194 -9.55 -5.67 -7.00
N ILE A 195 -8.53 -5.91 -7.81
CA ILE A 195 -7.11 -5.97 -7.41
C ILE A 195 -6.46 -4.65 -7.84
N VAL A 196 -6.25 -3.78 -6.87
CA VAL A 196 -5.85 -2.40 -7.09
C VAL A 196 -4.35 -2.23 -6.91
N PHE A 197 -3.81 -2.85 -5.86
CA PHE A 197 -2.41 -2.73 -5.48
C PHE A 197 -1.65 -4.04 -5.72
N PRO A 198 -0.34 -3.99 -6.04
CA PRO A 198 0.46 -5.21 -6.23
C PRO A 198 0.43 -6.17 -5.03
N GLY A 199 0.36 -5.65 -3.79
CA GLY A 199 0.26 -6.47 -2.58
C GLY A 199 -1.01 -7.33 -2.48
N GLN A 200 -2.03 -7.05 -3.29
CA GLN A 200 -3.29 -7.81 -3.33
C GLN A 200 -3.27 -8.98 -4.32
N LEU A 201 -2.29 -9.03 -5.22
CA LEU A 201 -2.24 -10.04 -6.30
C LEU A 201 -2.21 -11.47 -5.73
N GLN A 202 -1.29 -11.75 -4.82
CA GLN A 202 -1.10 -13.08 -4.23
C GLN A 202 -2.33 -13.55 -3.42
N PRO A 203 -2.90 -12.75 -2.48
CA PRO A 203 -4.14 -13.14 -1.81
C PRO A 203 -5.33 -13.29 -2.75
N ALA A 204 -5.44 -12.46 -3.79
CA ALA A 204 -6.55 -12.55 -4.75
C ALA A 204 -6.50 -13.85 -5.57
N TRP A 205 -5.32 -14.28 -6.04
CA TRP A 205 -5.17 -15.60 -6.67
C TRP A 205 -5.49 -16.75 -5.70
N ALA A 206 -5.09 -16.63 -4.43
CA ALA A 206 -5.43 -17.63 -3.41
C ALA A 206 -6.94 -17.71 -3.16
N LEU A 207 -7.63 -16.56 -3.13
CA LEU A 207 -9.10 -16.51 -3.02
C LEU A 207 -9.77 -17.08 -4.27
N ALA A 208 -9.32 -16.73 -5.47
CA ALA A 208 -9.85 -17.28 -6.73
C ALA A 208 -9.77 -18.82 -6.75
N ARG A 209 -8.62 -19.38 -6.34
CA ARG A 209 -8.43 -20.83 -6.20
C ARG A 209 -9.45 -21.45 -5.25
N LEU A 210 -9.68 -20.85 -4.09
CA LEU A 210 -10.66 -21.35 -3.12
C LEU A 210 -12.10 -21.25 -3.64
N LEU A 211 -12.44 -20.17 -4.34
CA LEU A 211 -13.75 -20.01 -4.99
C LEU A 211 -14.00 -21.12 -6.02
N LYS A 212 -13.03 -21.42 -6.89
CA LYS A 212 -13.15 -22.51 -7.86
C LYS A 212 -13.30 -23.89 -7.20
N GLN A 213 -12.74 -24.09 -6.01
CA GLN A 213 -12.84 -25.34 -5.26
C GLN A 213 -14.15 -25.49 -4.48
N ARG A 214 -14.68 -24.39 -3.95
CA ARG A 214 -15.78 -24.41 -2.96
C ARG A 214 -17.11 -23.89 -3.50
N VAL A 215 -17.11 -23.19 -4.63
CA VAL A 215 -18.30 -22.64 -5.27
C VAL A 215 -18.37 -23.11 -6.73
N PRO A 216 -18.68 -24.39 -6.99
CA PRO A 216 -18.68 -24.93 -8.34
C PRO A 216 -19.63 -24.16 -9.27
N GLY A 217 -19.18 -23.90 -10.51
CA GLY A 217 -19.98 -23.19 -11.52
C GLY A 217 -19.94 -21.66 -11.43
N VAL A 218 -19.35 -21.07 -10.37
CA VAL A 218 -19.18 -19.61 -10.32
C VAL A 218 -18.11 -19.14 -11.31
N HIS A 219 -18.40 -18.05 -12.02
CA HIS A 219 -17.43 -17.35 -12.85
C HIS A 219 -16.61 -16.37 -11.99
N VAL A 220 -15.29 -16.50 -11.97
CA VAL A 220 -14.39 -15.64 -11.18
C VAL A 220 -13.58 -14.76 -12.14
N THR A 221 -13.84 -13.46 -12.11
CA THR A 221 -13.10 -12.47 -12.91
C THR A 221 -12.25 -11.56 -12.04
N ALA A 222 -11.04 -11.26 -12.50
CA ALA A 222 -10.19 -10.23 -11.91
C ALA A 222 -10.38 -8.88 -12.62
N GLY A 223 -10.06 -7.78 -11.94
CA GLY A 223 -9.95 -6.46 -12.56
C GLY A 223 -9.21 -5.48 -11.66
N GLY A 224 -8.96 -4.27 -12.15
CA GLY A 224 -8.30 -3.21 -11.40
C GLY A 224 -6.88 -2.85 -11.91
N PRO A 225 -6.31 -1.72 -11.44
CA PRO A 225 -5.04 -1.20 -11.93
C PRO A 225 -3.87 -2.19 -11.86
N ALA A 226 -3.69 -2.91 -10.75
CA ALA A 226 -2.59 -3.87 -10.61
C ALA A 226 -2.70 -5.03 -11.61
N ILE A 227 -3.92 -5.53 -11.85
CA ILE A 227 -4.15 -6.56 -12.89
C ILE A 227 -3.84 -6.01 -14.28
N THR A 228 -4.23 -4.76 -14.55
CA THR A 228 -3.93 -4.12 -15.83
C THR A 228 -2.42 -3.95 -16.03
N GLN A 229 -1.69 -3.46 -15.02
CA GLN A 229 -0.23 -3.29 -15.06
C GLN A 229 0.52 -4.61 -15.27
N VAL A 230 -0.03 -5.73 -14.79
CA VAL A 230 0.55 -7.06 -14.99
C VAL A 230 0.20 -7.61 -16.37
N LEU A 231 -1.08 -7.71 -16.70
CA LEU A 231 -1.54 -8.47 -17.87
C LEU A 231 -1.36 -7.70 -19.19
N ALA A 232 -1.54 -6.37 -19.20
CA ALA A 232 -1.50 -5.58 -20.45
C ALA A 232 -0.14 -5.62 -21.17
N ARG A 233 0.92 -5.95 -20.45
CA ARG A 233 2.31 -6.00 -20.97
C ARG A 233 2.81 -7.41 -21.26
N LEU A 234 2.07 -8.45 -20.85
CA LEU A 234 2.48 -9.82 -21.10
C LEU A 234 2.07 -10.24 -22.52
N PRO A 235 2.88 -11.05 -23.22
CA PRO A 235 2.43 -11.78 -24.40
C PRO A 235 1.16 -12.59 -24.09
N SER A 236 0.30 -12.78 -25.10
CA SER A 236 -1.05 -13.36 -24.90
C SER A 236 -1.04 -14.73 -24.21
N ASP A 237 -0.09 -15.61 -24.54
CA ASP A 237 0.09 -16.91 -23.91
C ASP A 237 0.45 -16.80 -22.43
N ARG A 238 1.40 -15.91 -22.09
CA ARG A 238 1.79 -15.63 -20.70
C ARG A 238 0.69 -14.93 -19.90
N ALA A 239 -0.06 -14.02 -20.52
CA ALA A 239 -1.22 -13.39 -19.88
C ALA A 239 -2.29 -14.43 -19.53
N LEU A 240 -2.57 -15.38 -20.42
CA LEU A 240 -3.51 -16.49 -20.15
C LEU A 240 -2.99 -17.41 -19.04
N GLN A 241 -1.69 -17.69 -18.99
CA GLN A 241 -1.08 -18.44 -17.88
C GLN A 241 -1.20 -17.68 -16.55
N ALA A 242 -0.93 -16.37 -16.55
CA ALA A 242 -1.00 -15.51 -15.37
C ALA A 242 -2.43 -15.32 -14.81
N LEU A 243 -3.47 -15.67 -15.56
CA LEU A 243 -4.83 -15.74 -15.00
C LEU A 243 -4.92 -16.78 -13.88
N GLY A 244 -4.15 -17.86 -13.94
CA GLY A 244 -4.22 -18.93 -12.94
C GLY A 244 -5.63 -19.47 -12.78
N SER A 245 -6.19 -19.34 -11.56
CA SER A 245 -7.55 -19.78 -11.22
C SER A 245 -8.67 -18.81 -11.63
N PHE A 246 -8.36 -17.65 -12.19
CA PHE A 246 -9.38 -16.73 -12.73
C PHE A 246 -9.92 -17.24 -14.06
N ASP A 247 -11.24 -17.21 -14.25
CA ASP A 247 -11.88 -17.55 -15.52
C ASP A 247 -11.63 -16.45 -16.55
N SER A 248 -11.62 -15.18 -16.12
CA SER A 248 -11.31 -14.03 -16.96
C SER A 248 -10.62 -12.90 -16.19
N ALA A 249 -10.13 -11.89 -16.91
CA ALA A 249 -9.73 -10.61 -16.35
C ALA A 249 -10.24 -9.44 -17.20
N VAL A 250 -10.57 -8.33 -16.56
CA VAL A 250 -10.94 -7.07 -17.21
C VAL A 250 -9.82 -6.06 -17.02
N LEU A 251 -9.23 -5.61 -18.13
CA LEU A 251 -8.21 -4.55 -18.13
C LEU A 251 -8.85 -3.17 -18.24
N TYR A 252 -8.20 -2.13 -17.68
CA TYR A 252 -8.66 -0.74 -17.68
C TYR A 252 -10.00 -0.53 -16.94
N GLU A 253 -10.94 0.22 -17.52
CA GLU A 253 -12.20 0.63 -16.90
C GLU A 253 -13.25 -0.49 -16.95
N GLY A 254 -13.69 -0.96 -15.78
CA GLY A 254 -14.45 -2.20 -15.65
C GLY A 254 -15.96 -2.07 -15.86
N GLU A 255 -16.52 -0.87 -15.84
CA GLU A 255 -17.96 -0.62 -15.76
C GLU A 255 -18.76 -1.33 -16.86
N HIS A 256 -18.44 -1.06 -18.13
CA HIS A 256 -19.14 -1.66 -19.26
C HIS A 256 -18.80 -3.15 -19.45
N ALA A 257 -17.52 -3.51 -19.31
CA ALA A 257 -17.07 -4.88 -19.54
C ALA A 257 -17.61 -5.85 -18.48
N LEU A 258 -17.65 -5.44 -17.21
CA LEU A 258 -18.23 -6.23 -16.13
C LEU A 258 -19.74 -6.37 -16.29
N LEU A 259 -20.44 -5.29 -16.67
CA LEU A 259 -21.87 -5.36 -16.96
C LEU A 259 -22.15 -6.36 -18.11
N ALA A 260 -21.41 -6.27 -19.21
CA ALA A 260 -21.54 -7.18 -20.35
C ALA A 260 -21.27 -8.64 -19.94
N LEU A 261 -20.22 -8.89 -19.15
CA LEU A 261 -19.89 -10.20 -18.60
C LEU A 261 -21.03 -10.77 -17.75
N VAL A 262 -21.56 -9.99 -16.81
CA VAL A 262 -22.65 -10.44 -15.94
C VAL A 262 -23.90 -10.73 -16.76
N ARG A 263 -24.24 -9.89 -17.74
CA ARG A 263 -25.39 -10.09 -18.61
C ARG A 263 -25.26 -11.30 -19.53
N ALA A 264 -24.05 -11.63 -20.00
CA ALA A 264 -23.82 -12.87 -20.75
C ALA A 264 -24.09 -14.10 -19.89
N ILE A 265 -23.57 -14.12 -18.66
CA ILE A 265 -23.81 -15.22 -17.70
C ILE A 265 -25.31 -15.38 -17.41
N GLU A 266 -26.04 -14.27 -17.22
CA GLU A 266 -27.49 -14.30 -17.00
C GLU A 266 -28.27 -14.92 -18.17
N ARG A 267 -27.79 -14.75 -19.41
CA ARG A 267 -28.39 -15.34 -20.61
C ARG A 267 -27.93 -16.77 -20.88
N GLY A 268 -27.05 -17.33 -20.05
CA GLY A 268 -26.43 -18.63 -20.29
C GLY A 268 -25.43 -18.63 -21.46
N GLU A 269 -24.91 -17.46 -21.81
CA GLU A 269 -23.88 -17.28 -22.83
C GLU A 269 -22.48 -17.36 -22.22
N ASP A 270 -21.47 -17.67 -23.04
CA ASP A 270 -20.07 -17.63 -22.62
C ASP A 270 -19.58 -16.17 -22.55
N PRO A 271 -19.28 -15.63 -21.35
CA PRO A 271 -18.73 -14.28 -21.22
C PRO A 271 -17.32 -14.13 -21.83
N CYS A 272 -16.63 -15.23 -22.12
CA CYS A 272 -15.28 -15.30 -22.65
C CYS A 272 -15.25 -15.68 -24.14
N ALA A 273 -16.37 -15.59 -24.88
CA ALA A 273 -16.44 -15.97 -26.29
C ALA A 273 -15.42 -15.24 -27.19
N GLN A 274 -14.99 -14.04 -26.79
CA GLN A 274 -13.98 -13.23 -27.49
C GLN A 274 -12.57 -13.33 -26.86
N GLY A 275 -12.39 -14.21 -25.89
CA GLY A 275 -11.17 -14.39 -25.10
C GLY A 275 -11.39 -14.13 -23.61
N ARG A 276 -10.46 -14.63 -22.79
CA ARG A 276 -10.51 -14.53 -21.32
C ARG A 276 -9.92 -13.23 -20.77
N VAL A 277 -9.16 -12.49 -21.58
CA VAL A 277 -8.62 -11.17 -21.21
C VAL A 277 -9.43 -10.11 -21.93
N LEU A 278 -10.42 -9.58 -21.21
CA LEU A 278 -11.37 -8.58 -21.68
C LEU A 278 -10.76 -7.19 -21.53
N ARG A 279 -11.08 -6.28 -22.45
CA ARG A 279 -10.64 -4.88 -22.39
C ARG A 279 -11.82 -3.98 -22.09
N GLY A 280 -11.71 -3.25 -20.98
CA GLY A 280 -12.64 -2.20 -20.59
C GLY A 280 -12.69 -1.07 -21.61
N THR A 281 -13.89 -0.58 -21.91
CA THR A 281 -14.08 0.60 -22.75
C THR A 281 -13.91 1.85 -21.90
N ARG A 282 -13.03 2.75 -22.33
CA ARG A 282 -12.85 4.06 -21.70
C ARG A 282 -14.16 4.84 -21.71
N ILE A 283 -14.53 5.37 -20.55
CA ILE A 283 -15.69 6.26 -20.36
C ILE A 283 -15.22 7.70 -20.58
N ASP A 284 -15.61 8.30 -21.70
CA ASP A 284 -15.23 9.67 -22.03
C ASP A 284 -16.05 10.71 -21.29
N ASP A 285 -17.36 10.47 -21.14
CA ASP A 285 -18.27 11.32 -20.38
C ASP A 285 -18.46 10.74 -18.97
N LEU A 286 -17.81 11.35 -17.96
CA LEU A 286 -17.94 10.91 -16.58
C LEU A 286 -19.30 11.25 -15.96
N SER A 287 -20.12 12.10 -16.61
CA SER A 287 -21.43 12.50 -16.07
C SER A 287 -22.44 11.34 -16.03
N ILE A 288 -22.23 10.31 -16.86
CA ILE A 288 -23.07 9.10 -16.87
C ILE A 288 -22.85 8.22 -15.64
N LEU A 289 -21.75 8.41 -14.90
CA LEU A 289 -21.40 7.57 -13.76
C LEU A 289 -22.13 8.05 -12.50
N PRO A 290 -22.86 7.17 -11.80
CA PRO A 290 -23.49 7.53 -10.53
C PRO A 290 -22.45 7.83 -9.43
N ALA A 291 -22.91 8.38 -8.30
CA ALA A 291 -22.14 8.39 -7.06
C ALA A 291 -21.76 6.95 -6.66
N PRO A 292 -20.57 6.72 -6.08
CA PRO A 292 -20.20 5.41 -5.54
C PRO A 292 -21.20 4.93 -4.48
N ASP A 293 -21.49 3.63 -4.44
CA ASP A 293 -22.49 3.05 -3.54
C ASP A 293 -21.82 2.20 -2.46
N PHE A 294 -21.74 2.74 -1.23
CA PHE A 294 -21.13 2.06 -0.10
C PHE A 294 -22.09 1.15 0.69
N ARG A 295 -23.36 1.05 0.28
CA ARG A 295 -24.38 0.25 1.00
C ARG A 295 -24.06 -1.23 0.93
N GLY A 296 -24.06 -1.86 2.10
CA GLY A 296 -23.74 -3.29 2.28
C GLY A 296 -22.30 -3.53 2.72
N LEU A 297 -21.44 -2.50 2.71
CA LEU A 297 -20.11 -2.58 3.33
C LEU A 297 -20.19 -2.27 4.83
N PRO A 298 -19.36 -2.91 5.68
CA PRO A 298 -19.39 -2.72 7.13
C PRO A 298 -18.57 -1.49 7.56
N LEU A 299 -19.04 -0.31 7.20
CA LEU A 299 -18.30 0.96 7.37
C LEU A 299 -17.94 1.24 8.83
N GLU A 300 -18.70 0.76 9.79
CA GLU A 300 -18.43 0.89 11.23
C GLU A 300 -17.22 0.11 11.73
N ARG A 301 -16.69 -0.83 10.93
CA ARG A 301 -15.56 -1.69 11.31
C ARG A 301 -14.20 -1.13 10.87
N TYR A 302 -14.11 -0.06 10.08
CA TYR A 302 -12.80 0.54 9.79
C TYR A 302 -12.08 0.95 11.09
N LEU A 303 -10.76 0.89 11.11
CA LEU A 303 -9.92 1.25 12.26
C LEU A 303 -9.80 2.79 12.40
N SER A 304 -10.93 3.49 12.34
CA SER A 304 -11.03 4.95 12.40
C SER A 304 -12.30 5.34 13.17
N PRO A 305 -12.30 6.44 13.95
CA PRO A 305 -13.47 6.88 14.71
C PRO A 305 -14.52 7.54 13.81
N GLU A 306 -14.11 8.05 12.66
CA GLU A 306 -14.94 8.75 11.69
C GLU A 306 -14.61 8.27 10.28
N LEU A 307 -15.61 8.28 9.39
CA LEU A 307 -15.43 7.86 8.01
C LEU A 307 -14.75 8.97 7.19
N VAL A 308 -13.73 8.57 6.45
CA VAL A 308 -13.22 9.31 5.29
C VAL A 308 -13.60 8.53 4.05
N LEU A 309 -14.48 9.08 3.21
CA LEU A 309 -14.94 8.38 2.01
C LEU A 309 -14.16 8.83 0.77
N PRO A 310 -13.74 7.89 -0.09
CA PRO A 310 -13.12 8.25 -1.36
C PRO A 310 -14.17 8.66 -2.41
N TYR A 311 -13.78 9.53 -3.35
CA TYR A 311 -14.59 9.94 -4.49
C TYR A 311 -13.72 10.28 -5.71
N ASP A 312 -14.12 9.93 -6.94
CA ASP A 312 -13.38 10.28 -8.17
C ASP A 312 -14.02 11.47 -8.93
N PRO A 313 -13.56 12.73 -8.73
CA PRO A 313 -14.05 13.84 -9.54
C PRO A 313 -13.51 13.80 -10.98
N THR A 314 -12.39 13.11 -11.19
CA THR A 314 -11.60 13.11 -12.42
C THR A 314 -10.97 11.74 -12.64
N ARG A 315 -10.56 11.46 -13.89
CA ARG A 315 -9.77 10.27 -14.24
C ARG A 315 -8.65 10.65 -15.20
N GLY A 316 -7.45 10.10 -14.99
CA GLY A 316 -6.27 10.39 -15.81
C GLY A 316 -5.60 11.71 -15.41
N CYS A 317 -4.54 12.08 -16.11
CA CYS A 317 -3.71 13.24 -15.80
C CYS A 317 -3.65 14.20 -17.00
N TYR A 318 -3.91 15.49 -16.78
CA TYR A 318 -3.89 16.49 -17.87
C TYR A 318 -2.46 16.84 -18.31
N TRP A 319 -1.47 16.63 -17.43
CA TRP A 319 -0.06 16.82 -17.77
C TRP A 319 0.50 15.64 -18.56
N GLY A 320 0.35 14.43 -18.02
CA GLY A 320 0.62 13.14 -18.68
C GLY A 320 2.01 12.90 -19.26
N LYS A 321 3.01 13.74 -18.94
CA LYS A 321 4.36 13.69 -19.52
C LYS A 321 5.46 13.31 -18.53
N CYS A 322 5.15 13.21 -17.25
CA CYS A 322 6.13 12.84 -16.23
C CYS A 322 6.80 11.50 -16.59
N ALA A 323 8.13 11.53 -16.70
CA ALA A 323 8.90 10.44 -17.27
C ALA A 323 8.82 9.12 -16.48
N PHE A 324 8.45 9.18 -15.20
CA PHE A 324 8.35 8.05 -14.28
C PHE A 324 6.93 7.46 -14.13
N CYS A 325 5.88 8.16 -14.59
CA CYS A 325 4.51 7.79 -14.24
C CYS A 325 3.97 6.62 -15.08
N HIS A 326 3.33 5.66 -14.41
CA HIS A 326 2.46 4.65 -15.03
C HIS A 326 1.46 4.08 -14.01
N TYR A 327 0.18 4.46 -14.10
CA TYR A 327 -0.85 4.12 -13.09
C TYR A 327 -1.82 2.99 -13.52
N GLY A 328 -1.57 2.31 -14.64
CA GLY A 328 -2.32 1.10 -14.99
C GLY A 328 -3.68 1.30 -15.66
N LEU A 329 -4.11 2.54 -15.96
CA LEU A 329 -5.30 2.80 -16.78
C LEU A 329 -4.96 3.16 -18.25
N ALA A 330 -3.71 2.99 -18.64
CA ALA A 330 -3.22 3.15 -20.01
C ALA A 330 -2.07 2.17 -20.26
N ASP A 331 -1.82 1.86 -21.54
CA ASP A 331 -0.70 0.99 -21.96
C ASP A 331 0.66 1.58 -21.58
N ALA A 332 0.76 2.91 -21.54
CA ALA A 332 1.94 3.63 -21.09
C ALA A 332 1.55 5.01 -20.55
N GLY A 333 2.38 5.57 -19.66
CA GLY A 333 2.12 6.85 -19.03
C GLY A 333 0.83 6.87 -18.20
N THR A 334 0.11 7.98 -18.25
CA THR A 334 -1.18 8.17 -17.56
C THR A 334 -2.33 8.16 -18.57
N ALA A 335 -3.53 7.78 -18.11
CA ALA A 335 -4.73 7.91 -18.93
C ALA A 335 -5.04 9.38 -19.25
N ARG A 336 -5.83 9.60 -20.30
CA ARG A 336 -6.30 10.93 -20.70
C ARG A 336 -7.20 11.52 -19.60
N TYR A 337 -6.95 12.80 -19.28
CA TYR A 337 -7.73 13.56 -18.32
C TYR A 337 -9.19 13.75 -18.77
N ARG A 338 -10.10 13.45 -17.84
CA ARG A 338 -11.55 13.67 -17.94
C ARG A 338 -12.03 14.13 -16.57
N GLU A 339 -13.02 15.02 -16.55
CA GLU A 339 -13.60 15.56 -15.32
C GLU A 339 -15.12 15.46 -15.36
N ARG A 340 -15.73 15.27 -14.18
CA ARG A 340 -17.18 15.46 -13.97
C ARG A 340 -17.49 16.95 -13.90
N ASP A 341 -18.77 17.29 -14.04
CA ASP A 341 -19.21 18.64 -13.69
C ASP A 341 -19.11 18.88 -12.17
N ALA A 342 -18.71 20.09 -11.76
CA ALA A 342 -18.49 20.40 -10.35
C ALA A 342 -19.78 20.41 -9.52
N GLU A 343 -20.94 20.77 -10.10
CA GLU A 343 -22.22 20.69 -9.40
C GLU A 343 -22.60 19.23 -9.17
N GLN A 344 -22.42 18.37 -10.18
CA GLN A 344 -22.63 16.94 -10.01
C GLN A 344 -21.73 16.35 -8.93
N VAL A 345 -20.45 16.74 -8.88
CA VAL A 345 -19.54 16.34 -7.78
C VAL A 345 -20.14 16.74 -6.44
N VAL A 346 -20.56 17.99 -6.27
CA VAL A 346 -21.10 18.48 -4.99
C VAL A 346 -22.42 17.82 -4.61
N ASP A 347 -23.29 17.51 -5.58
CA ASP A 347 -24.50 16.73 -5.35
C ASP A 347 -24.18 15.34 -4.83
N HIS A 348 -23.24 14.62 -5.46
CA HIS A 348 -22.80 13.32 -4.98
C HIS A 348 -22.19 13.39 -3.56
N LEU A 349 -21.32 14.37 -3.29
CA LEU A 349 -20.72 14.54 -1.97
C LEU A 349 -21.78 14.87 -0.90
N ARG A 350 -22.82 15.63 -1.24
CA ARG A 350 -23.95 15.93 -0.35
C ARG A 350 -24.73 14.66 -0.01
N ASP A 351 -25.06 13.86 -1.01
CA ASP A 351 -25.83 12.63 -0.82
C ASP A 351 -25.05 11.61 0.02
N LEU A 352 -23.77 11.40 -0.30
CA LEU A 352 -22.87 10.52 0.45
C LEU A 352 -22.68 10.98 1.90
N SER A 353 -22.53 12.29 2.12
CA SER A 353 -22.42 12.87 3.46
C SER A 353 -23.70 12.66 4.26
N GLY A 354 -24.87 12.88 3.64
CA GLY A 354 -26.18 12.68 4.26
C GLY A 354 -26.48 11.22 4.58
N GLU A 355 -26.11 10.30 3.69
CA GLU A 355 -26.38 8.88 3.84
C GLU A 355 -25.47 8.21 4.89
N HIS A 356 -24.18 8.56 4.91
CA HIS A 356 -23.18 7.87 5.73
C HIS A 356 -22.69 8.68 6.93
N GLY A 357 -23.14 9.93 7.09
CA GLY A 357 -22.66 10.83 8.16
C GLY A 357 -21.18 11.20 8.01
N CYS A 358 -20.64 11.14 6.79
CA CYS A 358 -19.24 11.43 6.51
C CYS A 358 -19.03 12.95 6.34
N GLY A 359 -18.03 13.51 7.04
CA GLY A 359 -17.65 14.93 6.95
C GLY A 359 -16.41 15.21 6.12
N ILE A 360 -15.62 14.20 5.75
CA ILE A 360 -14.33 14.34 5.08
C ILE A 360 -14.23 13.38 3.89
N PHE A 361 -13.86 13.90 2.73
CA PHE A 361 -13.66 13.12 1.52
C PHE A 361 -12.21 13.10 1.07
N TYR A 362 -11.74 11.97 0.56
CA TYR A 362 -10.52 11.92 -0.24
C TYR A 362 -10.88 11.87 -1.72
N LEU A 363 -10.51 12.91 -2.47
CA LEU A 363 -10.70 12.94 -3.91
C LEU A 363 -9.60 12.08 -4.55
N SER A 364 -9.96 10.84 -4.90
CA SER A 364 -9.04 9.79 -5.35
C SER A 364 -8.95 9.79 -6.87
N GLU A 365 -7.83 10.28 -7.39
CA GLU A 365 -7.58 10.45 -8.83
C GLU A 365 -6.08 10.63 -9.12
N ASP A 366 -5.66 10.76 -10.39
CA ASP A 366 -4.24 10.86 -10.74
C ASP A 366 -3.63 12.25 -10.42
N THR A 367 -4.33 13.34 -10.72
CA THR A 367 -4.02 14.71 -10.29
C THR A 367 -5.13 15.73 -10.62
N LEU A 368 -5.51 16.54 -9.62
CA LEU A 368 -6.63 17.45 -9.74
C LEU A 368 -6.13 18.78 -10.28
N ALA A 369 -6.71 19.24 -11.39
CA ALA A 369 -6.38 20.53 -11.95
C ALA A 369 -6.83 21.66 -10.99
N PRO A 370 -6.02 22.72 -10.77
CA PRO A 370 -6.43 23.87 -9.95
C PRO A 370 -7.76 24.50 -10.36
N ALA A 371 -8.07 24.49 -11.67
CA ALA A 371 -9.34 24.97 -12.19
C ALA A 371 -10.52 24.14 -11.66
N MET A 372 -10.42 22.81 -11.70
CA MET A 372 -11.47 21.92 -11.18
C MET A 372 -11.57 22.02 -9.65
N ALA A 373 -10.45 22.04 -8.93
CA ALA A 373 -10.42 22.26 -7.48
C ALA A 373 -11.15 23.56 -7.07
N THR A 374 -10.94 24.64 -7.84
CA THR A 374 -11.62 25.93 -7.63
C THR A 374 -13.12 25.82 -7.91
N LYS A 375 -13.53 25.14 -8.99
CA LYS A 375 -14.95 24.92 -9.32
C LYS A 375 -15.65 24.14 -8.20
N ILE A 376 -15.04 23.06 -7.70
CA ILE A 376 -15.54 22.27 -6.58
C ILE A 376 -15.67 23.16 -5.34
N GLY A 377 -14.62 23.90 -4.98
CA GLY A 377 -14.64 24.77 -3.80
C GLY A 377 -15.75 25.83 -3.84
N ARG A 378 -15.96 26.46 -5.01
CA ARG A 378 -17.07 27.41 -5.22
C ARG A 378 -18.44 26.75 -5.17
N ALA A 379 -18.59 25.54 -5.71
CA ALA A 379 -19.84 24.79 -5.67
C ALA A 379 -20.19 24.36 -4.23
N VAL A 380 -19.21 23.86 -3.46
CA VAL A 380 -19.37 23.52 -2.04
C VAL A 380 -19.79 24.75 -1.24
N SER A 381 -19.13 25.89 -1.46
CA SER A 381 -19.44 27.16 -0.78
C SER A 381 -20.86 27.66 -1.10
N ARG A 382 -21.26 27.62 -2.38
CA ARG A 382 -22.62 28.00 -2.81
C ARG A 382 -23.69 27.10 -2.22
N ALA A 383 -23.43 25.79 -2.18
CA ALA A 383 -24.31 24.81 -1.55
C ALA A 383 -24.32 24.88 -0.01
N ARG A 384 -23.41 25.68 0.59
CA ARG A 384 -23.19 25.78 2.05
C ARG A 384 -22.96 24.41 2.70
N LEU A 385 -22.30 23.51 1.96
CA LEU A 385 -22.08 22.14 2.39
C LEU A 385 -20.94 22.11 3.42
N LYS A 386 -21.18 21.50 4.59
CA LYS A 386 -20.20 21.42 5.68
C LYS A 386 -19.32 20.19 5.55
N ILE A 387 -18.59 20.10 4.44
CA ILE A 387 -17.65 19.01 4.18
C ILE A 387 -16.22 19.53 4.09
N LYS A 388 -15.27 18.62 4.28
CA LYS A 388 -13.86 18.84 3.99
C LYS A 388 -13.40 17.85 2.92
N TRP A 389 -12.38 18.23 2.15
CA TRP A 389 -11.82 17.34 1.16
C TRP A 389 -10.30 17.48 1.04
N ALA A 390 -9.65 16.38 0.69
CA ALA A 390 -8.24 16.32 0.35
C ALA A 390 -8.03 15.67 -1.02
N THR A 391 -6.91 15.94 -1.68
CA THR A 391 -6.65 15.48 -3.06
C THR A 391 -5.16 15.51 -3.38
N ASP A 392 -4.78 14.83 -4.46
CA ASP A 392 -3.46 14.93 -5.08
C ASP A 392 -3.41 16.07 -6.11
N MET A 393 -2.34 16.86 -6.14
CA MET A 393 -2.14 17.92 -7.12
C MET A 393 -0.70 17.98 -7.62
N ARG A 394 -0.55 18.39 -8.88
CA ARG A 394 0.72 18.87 -9.41
C ARG A 394 0.93 20.33 -9.01
N PRO A 395 2.16 20.76 -8.67
CA PRO A 395 2.48 22.18 -8.63
C PRO A 395 2.10 22.87 -9.92
N GLU A 396 1.45 24.04 -9.84
CA GLU A 396 0.96 24.79 -11.01
C GLU A 396 1.02 26.29 -10.75
N ARG A 397 1.21 27.06 -11.83
CA ARG A 397 1.09 28.54 -11.78
C ARG A 397 -0.29 29.00 -11.34
N GLY A 398 -1.32 28.20 -11.61
CA GLY A 398 -2.70 28.51 -11.27
C GLY A 398 -3.00 28.46 -9.76
N LEU A 399 -2.12 27.89 -8.94
CA LEU A 399 -2.22 27.88 -7.47
C LEU A 399 -1.79 29.24 -6.90
N THR A 400 -2.53 30.28 -7.26
CA THR A 400 -2.37 31.64 -6.74
C THR A 400 -2.98 31.76 -5.34
N PRO A 401 -2.62 32.79 -4.54
CA PRO A 401 -3.23 33.00 -3.23
C PRO A 401 -4.76 33.02 -3.25
N ASP A 402 -5.37 33.71 -4.23
CA ASP A 402 -6.82 33.81 -4.36
C ASP A 402 -7.47 32.45 -4.69
N VAL A 403 -6.84 31.66 -5.57
CA VAL A 403 -7.31 30.31 -5.91
C VAL A 403 -7.24 29.40 -4.69
N CYS A 404 -6.13 29.41 -3.95
CA CYS A 404 -5.98 28.62 -2.73
C CYS A 404 -6.98 29.06 -1.65
N GLY A 405 -7.25 30.36 -1.52
CA GLY A 405 -8.29 30.88 -0.63
C GLY A 405 -9.67 30.36 -0.96
N GLN A 406 -10.07 30.38 -2.24
CA GLN A 406 -11.35 29.84 -2.71
C GLN A 406 -11.47 28.32 -2.49
N MET A 407 -10.38 27.58 -2.66
CA MET A 407 -10.33 26.17 -2.33
C MET A 407 -10.57 25.95 -0.83
N ALA A 408 -9.89 26.71 0.04
CA ALA A 408 -10.02 26.61 1.49
C ALA A 408 -11.45 26.95 1.99
N GLU A 409 -12.04 28.04 1.47
CA GLU A 409 -13.44 28.42 1.73
C GLU A 409 -14.41 27.28 1.38
N GLY A 410 -14.14 26.59 0.27
CA GLY A 410 -14.88 25.44 -0.20
C GLY A 410 -14.52 24.11 0.45
N GLY A 411 -13.79 24.11 1.56
CA GLY A 411 -13.51 22.90 2.35
C GLY A 411 -12.22 22.16 2.01
N ALA A 412 -11.34 22.68 1.15
CA ALA A 412 -10.02 22.09 0.95
C ALA A 412 -9.27 22.02 2.28
N LEU A 413 -8.92 20.80 2.68
CA LEU A 413 -8.29 20.50 3.95
C LEU A 413 -6.80 20.19 3.78
N ALA A 414 -6.47 19.38 2.79
CA ALA A 414 -5.09 18.97 2.51
C ALA A 414 -4.86 18.76 1.00
N VAL A 415 -3.63 18.98 0.57
CA VAL A 415 -3.17 18.72 -0.79
C VAL A 415 -1.85 17.96 -0.74
N SER A 416 -1.88 16.75 -1.30
CA SER A 416 -0.69 15.95 -1.61
C SER A 416 -0.06 16.47 -2.88
N LEU A 417 1.06 17.18 -2.74
CA LEU A 417 1.70 17.93 -3.79
C LEU A 417 2.93 17.17 -4.33
N GLY A 418 2.88 16.78 -5.59
CA GLY A 418 4.01 16.12 -6.27
C GLY A 418 5.18 17.07 -6.52
N VAL A 419 6.05 17.24 -5.52
CA VAL A 419 7.28 18.07 -5.55
C VAL A 419 8.36 17.42 -6.42
N GLU A 420 8.52 16.10 -6.29
CA GLU A 420 9.52 15.22 -6.92
C GLU A 420 10.97 15.57 -6.62
N SER A 421 11.43 16.78 -6.94
CA SER A 421 12.83 17.20 -6.79
C SER A 421 12.95 18.71 -6.56
N GLY A 422 13.96 19.11 -5.78
CA GLY A 422 14.38 20.50 -5.63
C GLY A 422 15.43 20.93 -6.65
N SER A 423 15.86 20.04 -7.55
CA SER A 423 16.85 20.34 -8.59
C SER A 423 16.18 20.77 -9.90
N PRO A 424 16.50 21.96 -10.45
CA PRO A 424 15.97 22.39 -11.74
C PRO A 424 16.32 21.45 -12.90
N ARG A 425 17.47 20.78 -12.86
CA ARG A 425 17.88 19.84 -13.92
C ARG A 425 17.04 18.56 -13.84
N VAL A 426 16.89 17.98 -12.65
CA VAL A 426 16.11 16.75 -12.45
C VAL A 426 14.64 16.97 -12.79
N LEU A 427 14.03 18.10 -12.39
CA LEU A 427 12.65 18.44 -12.77
C LEU A 427 12.44 18.54 -14.29
N ARG A 428 13.41 19.09 -15.03
CA ARG A 428 13.39 19.09 -16.50
C ARG A 428 13.53 17.70 -17.08
N LEU A 429 14.39 16.87 -16.49
CA LEU A 429 14.62 15.50 -16.95
C LEU A 429 13.39 14.60 -16.71
N ILE A 430 12.72 14.77 -15.58
CA ILE A 430 11.42 14.15 -15.27
C ILE A 430 10.32 14.65 -16.21
N ASP A 431 10.51 15.78 -16.89
CA ASP A 431 9.46 16.51 -17.60
C ASP A 431 8.27 16.80 -16.67
N LYS A 432 8.54 17.34 -15.48
CA LYS A 432 7.48 17.75 -14.54
C LYS A 432 6.71 18.94 -15.09
N GLY A 433 7.31 19.72 -15.99
CA GLY A 433 6.73 20.90 -16.62
C GLY A 433 6.65 22.14 -15.73
N MET A 434 7.21 22.10 -14.52
CA MET A 434 7.32 23.23 -13.61
C MET A 434 8.72 23.32 -13.02
N GLY A 435 9.16 24.55 -12.75
CA GLY A 435 10.43 24.84 -12.06
C GLY A 435 10.27 24.95 -10.55
N VAL A 436 11.39 24.93 -9.83
CA VAL A 436 11.46 24.97 -8.36
C VAL A 436 10.71 26.16 -7.75
N ASP A 437 10.77 27.33 -8.40
CA ASP A 437 10.06 28.53 -7.90
C ASP A 437 8.54 28.37 -7.92
N HIS A 438 7.99 27.64 -8.90
CA HIS A 438 6.56 27.32 -8.96
C HIS A 438 6.17 26.33 -7.87
N VAL A 439 7.04 25.35 -7.58
CA VAL A 439 6.85 24.43 -6.46
C VAL A 439 6.83 25.19 -5.15
N ARG A 440 7.81 26.07 -4.92
CA ARG A 440 7.88 26.93 -3.74
C ARG A 440 6.63 27.80 -3.59
N ALA A 441 6.22 28.48 -4.67
CA ALA A 441 5.04 29.33 -4.66
C ALA A 441 3.76 28.53 -4.35
N ALA A 442 3.57 27.35 -4.95
CA ALA A 442 2.42 26.50 -4.69
C ALA A 442 2.34 26.08 -3.22
N ILE A 443 3.46 25.64 -2.62
CA ILE A 443 3.53 25.27 -1.19
C ILE A 443 3.15 26.47 -0.31
N LEU A 444 3.75 27.64 -0.56
CA LEU A 444 3.50 28.84 0.24
C LEU A 444 2.05 29.33 0.12
N ASN A 445 1.46 29.29 -1.09
CA ASN A 445 0.10 29.77 -1.31
C ASN A 445 -0.94 28.83 -0.71
N LEU A 446 -0.76 27.51 -0.83
CA LEU A 446 -1.63 26.52 -0.19
C LEU A 446 -1.55 26.64 1.34
N ALA A 447 -0.34 26.66 1.89
CA ALA A 447 -0.13 26.79 3.34
C ALA A 447 -0.65 28.13 3.89
N GLY A 448 -0.48 29.23 3.14
CA GLY A 448 -1.00 30.55 3.48
C GLY A 448 -2.53 30.61 3.53
N ALA A 449 -3.22 29.75 2.77
CA ALA A 449 -4.67 29.59 2.83
C ALA A 449 -5.13 28.64 3.96
N GLY A 450 -4.22 28.08 4.74
CA GLY A 450 -4.51 27.12 5.81
C GLY A 450 -4.70 25.67 5.35
N ILE A 451 -4.43 25.37 4.08
CA ILE A 451 -4.50 24.02 3.52
C ILE A 451 -3.24 23.24 3.94
N ALA A 452 -3.40 22.03 4.46
CA ALA A 452 -2.28 21.18 4.83
C ALA A 452 -1.52 20.71 3.56
N VAL A 453 -0.25 21.07 3.44
CA VAL A 453 0.56 20.68 2.28
C VAL A 453 1.36 19.43 2.60
N GLU A 454 1.10 18.37 1.85
CA GLU A 454 1.78 17.08 1.95
C GLU A 454 2.78 16.94 0.80
N ALA A 455 4.07 17.14 1.06
CA ALA A 455 5.09 17.19 0.03
C ALA A 455 5.58 15.78 -0.36
N MET A 456 5.38 15.40 -1.63
CA MET A 456 5.88 14.13 -2.17
C MET A 456 7.13 14.35 -3.01
N ALA A 457 8.25 13.76 -2.59
CA ALA A 457 9.52 13.81 -3.30
C ALA A 457 10.18 12.43 -3.35
N PHE A 458 11.18 12.28 -4.21
CA PHE A 458 12.03 11.10 -4.22
C PHE A 458 13.46 11.46 -4.66
N THR A 459 14.41 10.57 -4.38
CA THR A 459 15.79 10.66 -4.88
C THR A 459 16.14 9.43 -5.72
N GLY A 460 17.30 9.44 -6.38
CA GLY A 460 17.77 8.31 -7.16
C GLY A 460 17.23 8.26 -8.59
N PHE A 461 16.63 9.34 -9.09
CA PHE A 461 16.30 9.45 -10.51
C PHE A 461 17.56 9.25 -11.37
N PRO A 462 17.48 8.61 -12.55
CA PRO A 462 18.65 8.41 -13.41
C PRO A 462 19.46 9.68 -13.63
N THR A 463 20.79 9.57 -13.45
CA THR A 463 21.78 10.67 -13.50
C THR A 463 21.72 11.73 -12.40
N GLU A 464 20.83 11.63 -11.41
CA GLU A 464 20.82 12.54 -10.26
C GLU A 464 22.10 12.34 -9.42
N ASN A 465 22.84 13.44 -9.21
CA ASN A 465 24.02 13.42 -8.35
C ASN A 465 23.69 13.80 -6.90
N ARG A 466 24.65 13.62 -6.00
CA ARG A 466 24.46 13.92 -4.57
C ARG A 466 24.04 15.37 -4.30
N PRO A 467 24.72 16.41 -4.82
CA PRO A 467 24.28 17.79 -4.62
C PRO A 467 22.80 18.03 -4.98
N GLU A 468 22.31 17.47 -6.08
CA GLU A 468 20.92 17.64 -6.53
C GLU A 468 19.92 16.93 -5.63
N ALA A 469 20.24 15.72 -5.14
CA ALA A 469 19.42 15.06 -4.13
C ALA A 469 19.34 15.92 -2.85
N LEU A 470 20.46 16.53 -2.44
CA LEU A 470 20.50 17.44 -1.28
C LEU A 470 19.77 18.77 -1.54
N GLU A 471 19.64 19.25 -2.79
CA GLU A 471 18.80 20.40 -3.15
C GLU A 471 17.33 20.13 -2.85
N THR A 472 16.84 18.91 -3.13
CA THR A 472 15.49 18.46 -2.74
C THR A 472 15.28 18.57 -1.24
N LEU A 473 16.20 18.01 -0.45
CA LEU A 473 16.09 18.06 1.02
C LEU A 473 16.25 19.48 1.57
N LYS A 474 17.08 20.32 0.93
CA LYS A 474 17.23 21.74 1.27
C LYS A 474 15.92 22.49 1.05
N LEU A 475 15.24 22.28 -0.08
CA LEU A 475 13.94 22.91 -0.37
C LEU A 475 12.90 22.54 0.70
N LEU A 476 12.76 21.25 1.02
CA LEU A 476 11.82 20.78 2.04
C LEU A 476 12.14 21.36 3.42
N ARG A 477 13.42 21.49 3.77
CA ARG A 477 13.87 22.10 5.02
C ARG A 477 13.54 23.60 5.09
N GLU A 478 13.79 24.34 4.01
CA GLU A 478 13.50 25.78 3.94
C GLU A 478 12.00 26.08 4.02
N LEU A 479 11.16 25.16 3.55
CA LEU A 479 9.70 25.28 3.55
C LEU A 479 9.03 24.50 4.68
N ARG A 480 9.80 24.06 5.69
CA ARG A 480 9.30 23.25 6.81
C ARG A 480 8.04 23.84 7.46
N ASP A 481 8.02 25.15 7.69
CA ASP A 481 6.90 25.82 8.36
C ASP A 481 5.68 26.01 7.44
N SER A 482 5.76 25.59 6.18
CA SER A 482 4.65 25.55 5.22
C SER A 482 4.28 24.14 4.78
N ILE A 483 4.99 23.11 5.27
CA ILE A 483 4.77 21.70 4.93
C ILE A 483 4.20 20.98 6.15
N ALA A 484 3.01 20.38 5.98
CA ALA A 484 2.34 19.61 7.01
C ALA A 484 3.01 18.25 7.25
N LEU A 485 3.27 17.52 6.16
CA LEU A 485 3.99 16.25 6.12
C LEU A 485 4.83 16.18 4.84
N PHE A 486 5.85 15.33 4.82
CA PHE A 486 6.56 15.01 3.59
C PHE A 486 6.92 13.52 3.53
N ILE A 487 7.08 13.02 2.31
CA ILE A 487 7.76 11.76 2.02
C ILE A 487 8.92 12.04 1.06
N CYS A 488 10.05 11.37 1.30
CA CYS A 488 11.17 11.34 0.38
C CYS A 488 11.56 9.88 0.16
N GLY A 489 11.06 9.28 -0.93
CA GLY A 489 11.33 7.89 -1.29
C GLY A 489 12.50 7.73 -2.25
N ASP A 490 12.67 6.51 -2.75
CA ASP A 490 13.59 6.21 -3.84
C ASP A 490 12.84 6.01 -5.15
N PHE A 491 13.47 6.44 -6.25
CA PHE A 491 12.97 6.23 -7.59
C PHE A 491 12.85 4.72 -7.91
N TYR A 492 11.66 4.31 -8.32
CA TYR A 492 11.38 2.97 -8.82
C TYR A 492 10.95 3.03 -10.29
N LEU A 493 11.54 2.15 -11.13
CA LEU A 493 11.24 2.09 -12.55
C LEU A 493 9.98 1.26 -12.82
N THR A 494 8.97 1.85 -13.45
CA THR A 494 7.73 1.17 -13.84
C THR A 494 7.69 0.90 -15.35
N HIS A 495 7.01 -0.18 -15.78
CA HIS A 495 7.10 -0.66 -17.17
C HIS A 495 6.56 0.30 -18.22
N GLY A 496 5.46 0.99 -17.94
CA GLY A 496 4.86 1.95 -18.87
C GLY A 496 5.47 3.35 -18.81
N ALA A 497 6.46 3.59 -17.96
CA ALA A 497 7.11 4.90 -17.82
C ALA A 497 7.96 5.25 -19.06
N ALA A 498 8.09 6.55 -19.35
CA ALA A 498 8.98 7.00 -20.43
C ALA A 498 10.44 6.60 -20.19
N VAL A 499 10.89 6.57 -18.93
CA VAL A 499 12.24 6.08 -18.58
C VAL A 499 12.45 4.62 -18.99
N ALA A 500 11.44 3.77 -18.86
CA ALA A 500 11.53 2.37 -19.24
C ALA A 500 11.48 2.17 -20.77
N ARG A 501 10.71 3.00 -21.48
CA ARG A 501 10.53 2.92 -22.93
C ARG A 501 11.68 3.56 -23.73
N GLU A 502 12.28 4.62 -23.20
CA GLU A 502 13.37 5.38 -23.83
C GLU A 502 14.61 5.51 -22.90
N PRO A 503 15.17 4.40 -22.39
CA PRO A 503 16.17 4.44 -21.30
C PRO A 503 17.41 5.26 -21.63
N SER A 504 17.86 5.23 -22.89
CA SER A 504 19.04 5.96 -23.36
C SER A 504 18.93 7.48 -23.17
N ARG A 505 17.71 8.04 -23.31
CA ARG A 505 17.42 9.47 -23.12
C ARG A 505 17.65 9.93 -21.69
N TYR A 506 17.51 9.02 -20.72
CA TYR A 506 17.62 9.31 -19.29
C TYR A 506 18.95 8.84 -18.70
N GLY A 507 19.94 8.51 -19.54
CA GLY A 507 21.24 8.03 -19.06
C GLY A 507 21.21 6.63 -18.47
N VAL A 508 20.18 5.83 -18.78
CA VAL A 508 20.10 4.41 -18.43
C VAL A 508 20.80 3.61 -19.53
N ALA A 509 21.74 2.75 -19.14
CA ALA A 509 22.48 1.88 -20.06
C ALA A 509 21.66 0.66 -20.45
N GLU A 510 20.91 0.13 -19.49
CA GLU A 510 20.26 -1.15 -19.60
C GLU A 510 19.04 -1.20 -18.68
N VAL A 511 17.96 -1.79 -19.20
CA VAL A 511 16.76 -2.18 -18.46
C VAL A 511 16.55 -3.66 -18.71
N TRP A 512 16.29 -4.43 -17.66
CA TRP A 512 16.04 -5.87 -17.79
C TRP A 512 14.92 -6.35 -16.86
N GLN A 513 14.29 -7.44 -17.28
CA GLN A 513 13.51 -8.30 -16.41
C GLN A 513 14.35 -9.52 -16.05
N ILE A 514 14.11 -10.08 -14.87
CA ILE A 514 14.86 -11.24 -14.41
C ILE A 514 14.29 -12.51 -15.05
N GLN A 515 15.17 -13.39 -15.52
CA GLN A 515 14.76 -14.71 -16.00
C GLN A 515 14.16 -15.54 -14.86
N GLY A 516 12.98 -16.11 -15.06
CA GLY A 516 12.23 -16.86 -14.04
C GLY A 516 11.14 -16.06 -13.32
N ASP A 517 11.06 -14.75 -13.58
CA ASP A 517 9.89 -13.94 -13.26
C ASP A 517 8.90 -13.98 -14.44
N GLU A 518 8.03 -14.99 -14.44
CA GLU A 518 7.00 -15.24 -15.46
C GLU A 518 5.81 -14.28 -15.36
N ILE A 519 5.58 -13.65 -14.22
CA ILE A 519 4.60 -12.57 -14.07
C ILE A 519 5.22 -11.23 -14.45
N GLY A 520 6.54 -11.10 -14.30
CA GLY A 520 7.36 -9.98 -14.73
C GLY A 520 7.16 -8.71 -13.88
N THR A 521 6.78 -8.83 -12.62
CA THR A 521 6.30 -7.71 -11.78
C THR A 521 7.34 -6.62 -11.56
N SER A 522 8.63 -6.92 -11.75
CA SER A 522 9.72 -5.99 -11.47
C SER A 522 10.51 -5.61 -12.73
N LEU A 523 11.00 -4.37 -12.76
CA LEU A 523 12.05 -3.92 -13.68
C LEU A 523 13.31 -3.55 -12.92
N PHE A 524 14.43 -3.95 -13.50
CA PHE A 524 15.75 -3.60 -13.03
C PHE A 524 16.42 -2.73 -14.08
N TRP A 525 17.31 -1.86 -13.63
CA TRP A 525 18.02 -0.95 -14.52
C TRP A 525 19.41 -0.65 -14.01
N ARG A 526 20.29 -0.24 -14.92
CA ARG A 526 21.66 0.17 -14.64
C ARG A 526 21.96 1.50 -15.33
N PRO A 527 22.51 2.50 -14.63
CA PRO A 527 22.91 3.75 -15.25
C PRO A 527 24.10 3.57 -16.20
N ARG A 528 24.28 4.49 -17.15
CA ARG A 528 25.50 4.58 -17.99
C ARG A 528 26.73 5.00 -17.20
N VAL A 529 26.51 5.90 -16.24
CA VAL A 529 27.55 6.41 -15.34
C VAL A 529 26.94 6.42 -13.94
N GLU A 530 27.63 5.80 -13.00
CA GLU A 530 27.19 5.81 -11.61
C GLU A 530 27.34 7.23 -11.05
N ALA A 531 26.22 7.87 -10.74
CA ALA A 531 26.18 9.27 -10.33
C ALA A 531 26.39 9.46 -8.80
N LYS A 532 26.27 8.37 -8.03
CA LYS A 532 26.37 8.36 -6.57
C LYS A 532 27.15 7.14 -6.10
N THR A 533 28.15 7.36 -5.25
CA THR A 533 28.82 6.28 -4.51
C THR A 533 27.94 5.80 -3.35
N ASP A 534 28.26 4.67 -2.72
CA ASP A 534 27.51 4.21 -1.54
C ASP A 534 27.60 5.21 -0.38
N ARG A 535 28.77 5.85 -0.20
CA ARG A 535 28.95 6.95 0.73
C ARG A 535 28.05 8.15 0.44
N ASP A 536 27.75 8.41 -0.84
CA ASP A 536 26.82 9.47 -1.23
C ASP A 536 25.37 9.10 -0.87
N ARG A 537 24.97 7.84 -1.06
CA ARG A 537 23.65 7.33 -0.67
C ARG A 537 23.46 7.40 0.85
N GLU A 538 24.44 6.90 1.62
CA GLU A 538 24.45 6.98 3.09
C GLU A 538 24.33 8.44 3.58
N ALA A 539 25.00 9.38 2.92
CA ALA A 539 24.91 10.80 3.27
C ALA A 539 23.53 11.41 2.98
N ILE A 540 22.85 10.94 1.92
CA ILE A 540 21.47 11.34 1.59
C ILE A 540 20.51 10.77 2.63
N ASP A 541 20.63 9.48 2.97
CA ASP A 541 19.80 8.83 3.97
C ASP A 541 19.93 9.50 5.34
N ALA A 542 21.16 9.81 5.77
CA ALA A 542 21.41 10.56 6.99
C ALA A 542 20.79 11.97 6.96
N ALA A 543 20.77 12.62 5.79
CA ALA A 543 20.14 13.92 5.63
C ALA A 543 18.60 13.83 5.66
N ILE A 544 18.01 12.78 5.09
CA ILE A 544 16.57 12.47 5.20
C ILE A 544 16.22 12.24 6.68
N GLU A 545 16.99 11.40 7.40
CA GLU A 545 16.76 11.14 8.82
C GLU A 545 16.85 12.43 9.66
N ALA A 546 17.86 13.26 9.40
CA ALA A 546 18.03 14.55 10.07
C ALA A 546 16.85 15.50 9.80
N LEU A 547 16.35 15.55 8.57
CA LEU A 547 15.18 16.34 8.18
C LEU A 547 13.91 15.83 8.87
N SER A 548 13.69 14.52 8.86
CA SER A 548 12.51 13.86 9.44
C SER A 548 12.31 14.16 10.93
N LYS A 549 13.38 14.46 11.68
CA LYS A 549 13.31 14.90 13.09
C LYS A 549 12.48 16.19 13.30
N GLY A 550 12.20 16.92 12.22
CA GLY A 550 11.37 18.12 12.21
C GLY A 550 9.86 17.87 12.25
N TRP A 551 9.42 16.61 12.09
CA TRP A 551 8.02 16.19 12.02
C TRP A 551 7.75 14.96 12.89
N THR A 552 6.48 14.71 13.17
CA THR A 552 5.98 13.43 13.71
C THR A 552 5.51 12.55 12.54
N LEU A 553 6.47 11.93 11.85
CA LEU A 553 6.20 11.01 10.73
C LEU A 553 5.89 9.60 11.23
N ARG A 554 5.02 8.89 10.50
CA ARG A 554 4.69 7.47 10.73
C ARG A 554 4.62 6.70 9.41
N SER A 555 4.65 5.38 9.52
CA SER A 555 4.29 4.49 8.41
C SER A 555 2.81 4.66 8.04
N TYR A 556 2.53 4.51 6.75
CA TYR A 556 1.16 4.38 6.24
C TYR A 556 0.48 3.16 6.90
N PRO A 557 -0.82 3.23 7.31
CA PRO A 557 -1.81 4.29 7.07
C PRO A 557 -2.02 5.25 8.25
N TRP A 558 -1.07 5.40 9.16
CA TRP A 558 -1.29 6.13 10.41
C TRP A 558 -1.25 7.66 10.28
N ALA A 559 -1.80 8.37 11.27
CA ALA A 559 -1.64 9.81 11.43
C ALA A 559 -0.14 10.17 11.41
N GLY A 560 0.26 11.03 10.48
CA GLY A 560 1.66 11.34 10.22
C GLY A 560 2.24 10.66 8.96
N ALA A 561 1.42 9.92 8.22
CA ALA A 561 1.66 9.51 6.85
C ALA A 561 0.75 10.29 5.88
N LEU A 562 1.17 10.41 4.62
CA LEU A 562 0.46 11.20 3.61
C LEU A 562 -0.82 10.50 3.14
N SER A 563 -1.82 11.29 2.77
CA SER A 563 -3.08 10.83 2.17
C SER A 563 -3.86 9.79 2.99
N THR A 564 -3.67 9.76 4.32
CA THR A 564 -4.35 8.81 5.21
C THR A 564 -5.57 9.41 5.88
N ALA A 565 -6.59 8.59 6.15
CA ALA A 565 -7.77 9.03 6.89
C ALA A 565 -7.42 9.67 8.23
N HIS A 566 -6.46 9.08 8.96
CA HIS A 566 -6.04 9.58 10.27
C HIS A 566 -5.29 10.92 10.20
N SER A 567 -4.48 11.15 9.17
CA SER A 567 -3.85 12.45 8.94
C SER A 567 -4.88 13.53 8.62
N LEU A 568 -5.89 13.20 7.81
CA LEU A 568 -6.98 14.12 7.51
C LEU A 568 -7.80 14.48 8.75
N LEU A 569 -8.14 13.50 9.60
CA LEU A 569 -8.79 13.76 10.88
C LEU A 569 -7.93 14.66 11.78
N ALA A 570 -6.62 14.43 11.83
CA ALA A 570 -5.71 15.27 12.58
C ALA A 570 -5.67 16.72 12.05
N TYR A 571 -5.69 16.94 10.74
CA TYR A 571 -5.78 18.29 10.17
C TYR A 571 -7.11 18.96 10.48
N ALA A 572 -8.22 18.23 10.38
CA ALA A 572 -9.54 18.77 10.69
C ALA A 572 -9.65 19.21 12.16
N ARG A 573 -9.01 18.48 13.08
CA ARG A 573 -9.06 18.74 14.53
C ARG A 573 -8.00 19.73 15.02
N ARG A 574 -6.79 19.71 14.45
CA ARG A 574 -5.61 20.45 14.97
C ARG A 574 -4.98 21.40 13.95
N GLY A 575 -5.52 21.46 12.73
CA GLY A 575 -5.02 22.29 11.64
C GLY A 575 -3.83 21.71 10.88
N ALA A 576 -3.41 22.40 9.83
CA ALA A 576 -2.31 22.00 8.93
C ALA A 576 -0.95 21.75 9.63
N GLY A 577 -0.76 22.31 10.84
CA GLY A 577 0.46 22.13 11.62
C GLY A 577 0.50 20.88 12.49
N ALA A 578 -0.51 19.98 12.42
CA ALA A 578 -0.73 18.89 13.36
C ALA A 578 0.47 17.96 13.60
N PHE A 579 1.40 17.87 12.66
CA PHE A 579 2.57 16.98 12.71
C PHE A 579 3.91 17.71 12.69
N ARG A 580 3.93 19.05 12.72
CA ARG A 580 5.18 19.82 12.76
C ARG A 580 5.76 19.82 14.18
N GLY A 581 7.08 19.70 14.27
CA GLY A 581 7.80 19.68 15.54
C GLY A 581 8.34 18.29 15.89
N LYS A 582 9.13 18.24 16.96
CA LYS A 582 9.68 16.98 17.45
C LYS A 582 8.54 16.15 18.03
N ARG A 583 8.53 14.85 17.72
CA ARG A 583 7.73 13.88 18.47
C ARG A 583 8.11 14.01 19.95
N THR A 584 7.14 14.35 20.80
CA THR A 584 7.31 14.17 22.24
C THR A 584 7.67 12.70 22.45
N ALA A 585 8.69 12.41 23.26
CA ALA A 585 9.15 11.03 23.48
C ALA A 585 7.94 10.12 23.65
N ALA A 586 7.88 9.04 22.86
CA ALA A 586 6.82 8.05 22.98
C ALA A 586 6.71 7.67 24.46
N ILE A 587 5.49 7.51 24.96
CA ILE A 587 5.29 7.02 26.32
C ILE A 587 6.01 5.68 26.40
N GLU A 588 7.13 5.63 27.13
CA GLU A 588 7.84 4.40 27.43
C GLU A 588 6.90 3.54 28.28
N VAL A 589 6.16 2.66 27.60
CA VAL A 589 5.51 1.55 28.29
C VAL A 589 6.64 0.64 28.71
N ALA A 590 6.92 0.58 30.01
CA ALA A 590 7.95 -0.31 30.55
C ALA A 590 7.69 -1.73 30.01
N PRO A 591 8.63 -2.32 29.26
CA PRO A 591 8.36 -3.57 28.58
C PRO A 591 8.17 -4.67 29.61
N ALA A 592 7.07 -5.42 29.50
CA ALA A 592 7.01 -6.75 30.08
C ALA A 592 8.06 -7.59 29.36
N THR A 593 9.25 -7.71 29.95
CA THR A 593 10.32 -8.52 29.36
C THR A 593 10.24 -9.94 29.87
N ARG A 594 10.56 -10.89 29.01
CA ARG A 594 10.68 -12.30 29.36
C ARG A 594 12.07 -12.81 28.99
N THR A 595 12.64 -13.63 29.85
CA THR A 595 13.91 -14.31 29.57
C THR A 595 13.64 -15.77 29.27
N ASP A 596 13.95 -16.18 28.03
CA ASP A 596 13.79 -17.56 27.57
C ASP A 596 15.13 -18.18 27.22
N ARG A 597 15.20 -19.51 27.31
CA ARG A 597 16.34 -20.26 26.76
C ARG A 597 16.20 -20.39 25.26
N ALA A 598 17.34 -20.32 24.57
CA ALA A 598 17.44 -20.62 23.14
C ALA A 598 18.56 -21.64 22.93
N GLN A 599 18.39 -22.55 21.97
CA GLN A 599 19.41 -23.56 21.67
C GLN A 599 20.56 -22.99 20.83
N PHE A 600 20.28 -21.96 20.04
CA PHE A 600 21.24 -21.29 19.14
C PHE A 600 21.50 -19.86 19.57
N ASP A 601 22.66 -19.31 19.18
CA ASP A 601 22.99 -17.90 19.44
C ASP A 601 22.14 -16.98 18.56
N VAL A 602 21.05 -16.43 19.14
CA VAL A 602 20.03 -15.67 18.41
C VAL A 602 20.63 -14.45 17.70
N ASP A 603 21.54 -13.72 18.37
CA ASP A 603 22.14 -12.48 17.85
C ASP A 603 22.99 -12.81 16.61
N ALA A 604 23.81 -13.86 16.69
CA ALA A 604 24.64 -14.31 15.59
C ALA A 604 23.80 -14.85 14.42
N VAL A 605 22.73 -15.61 14.70
CA VAL A 605 21.81 -16.12 13.66
C VAL A 605 21.13 -14.97 12.92
N ILE A 606 20.68 -13.95 13.64
CA ILE A 606 20.07 -12.73 13.06
C ILE A 606 21.03 -12.03 12.10
N GLU A 607 22.25 -11.75 12.55
CA GLU A 607 23.25 -11.01 11.76
C GLU A 607 23.68 -11.80 10.51
N VAL A 608 24.11 -13.06 10.70
CA VAL A 608 24.65 -13.90 9.64
C VAL A 608 23.60 -14.22 8.58
N SER A 609 22.39 -14.59 8.98
CA SER A 609 21.33 -14.94 8.01
C SER A 609 20.93 -13.74 7.15
N SER A 610 20.89 -12.53 7.74
CA SER A 610 20.52 -11.32 7.00
C SER A 610 21.56 -10.96 5.93
N LEU A 611 22.86 -11.03 6.27
CA LEU A 611 23.96 -10.77 5.33
C LEU A 611 24.01 -11.82 4.21
N ASN A 612 23.88 -13.10 4.56
CA ASN A 612 23.88 -14.19 3.60
C ASN A 612 22.70 -14.11 2.63
N GLU A 613 21.50 -13.78 3.13
CA GLU A 613 20.31 -13.65 2.29
C GLU A 613 20.44 -12.49 1.31
N ALA A 614 20.95 -11.34 1.75
CA ALA A 614 21.24 -10.21 0.86
C ALA A 614 22.20 -10.61 -0.27
N ARG A 615 23.27 -11.34 0.06
CA ARG A 615 24.25 -11.82 -0.94
C ARG A 615 23.66 -12.82 -1.93
N ILE A 616 22.80 -13.74 -1.47
CA ILE A 616 22.10 -14.68 -2.36
C ILE A 616 21.21 -13.93 -3.35
N TRP A 617 20.43 -12.96 -2.87
CA TRP A 617 19.55 -12.18 -3.75
C TRP A 617 20.32 -11.29 -4.72
N GLU A 618 21.41 -10.66 -4.30
CA GLU A 618 22.30 -9.91 -5.19
C GLU A 618 22.85 -10.80 -6.31
N MET A 619 23.37 -11.98 -5.97
CA MET A 619 23.86 -12.98 -6.92
C MET A 619 22.77 -13.39 -7.92
N MET A 620 21.54 -13.65 -7.46
CA MET A 620 20.46 -14.11 -8.33
C MET A 620 19.87 -13.00 -9.21
N THR A 621 19.71 -11.79 -8.67
CA THR A 621 18.96 -10.71 -9.33
C THR A 621 19.84 -9.79 -10.16
N ILE A 622 21.09 -9.55 -9.74
CA ILE A 622 22.02 -8.61 -10.38
C ILE A 622 23.08 -9.35 -11.18
N GLU A 623 23.78 -10.32 -10.57
CA GLU A 623 24.92 -10.99 -11.21
C GLU A 623 24.45 -12.04 -12.24
N ARG A 624 23.58 -12.96 -11.83
CA ARG A 624 23.07 -14.05 -12.69
C ARG A 624 21.81 -13.69 -13.45
N ARG A 625 21.07 -12.67 -12.98
CA ARG A 625 19.78 -12.21 -13.53
C ARG A 625 18.79 -13.35 -13.78
N ARG A 626 18.82 -14.36 -12.92
CA ARG A 626 17.99 -15.55 -12.98
C ARG A 626 17.56 -15.94 -11.58
N VAL A 627 16.25 -15.98 -11.38
CA VAL A 627 15.64 -16.35 -10.10
C VAL A 627 14.87 -17.65 -10.23
N SER A 628 15.03 -18.51 -9.24
CA SER A 628 14.15 -19.64 -8.98
C SER A 628 14.38 -20.12 -7.56
N ARG A 629 13.37 -20.77 -6.98
CA ARG A 629 13.50 -21.41 -5.67
C ARG A 629 14.65 -22.44 -5.65
N ALA A 630 14.81 -23.21 -6.71
CA ALA A 630 15.89 -24.20 -6.83
C ALA A 630 17.28 -23.56 -6.85
N SER A 631 17.44 -22.43 -7.54
CA SER A 631 18.71 -21.68 -7.55
C SER A 631 19.06 -21.11 -6.18
N TRP A 632 18.07 -20.56 -5.46
CA TRP A 632 18.25 -20.10 -4.09
C TRP A 632 18.63 -21.26 -3.16
N GLN A 633 17.93 -22.40 -3.26
CA GLN A 633 18.21 -23.58 -2.44
C GLN A 633 19.64 -24.11 -2.63
N LYS A 634 20.15 -24.07 -3.87
CA LYS A 634 21.53 -24.46 -4.16
C LYS A 634 22.54 -23.53 -3.47
N LEU A 635 22.37 -22.22 -3.61
CA LEU A 635 23.24 -21.23 -2.98
C LEU A 635 23.15 -21.29 -1.44
N ALA A 636 21.94 -21.42 -0.92
CA ALA A 636 21.69 -21.56 0.52
C ALA A 636 22.30 -22.83 1.12
N ALA A 637 22.46 -23.90 0.33
CA ALA A 637 23.10 -25.15 0.77
C ALA A 637 24.63 -25.07 0.84
N GLU A 638 25.25 -24.07 0.22
CA GLU A 638 26.70 -23.83 0.27
C GLU A 638 27.11 -23.03 1.52
N LEU A 639 26.15 -22.42 2.22
CA LEU A 639 26.37 -21.64 3.43
C LEU A 639 26.56 -22.53 4.66
N GLU A 640 27.38 -22.05 5.60
CA GLU A 640 27.64 -22.77 6.85
C GLU A 640 26.38 -22.87 7.72
N ALA A 641 26.12 -24.07 8.22
CA ALA A 641 25.05 -24.31 9.18
C ALA A 641 25.49 -23.83 10.59
N VAL A 642 24.59 -23.18 11.31
CA VAL A 642 24.88 -22.69 12.66
C VAL A 642 24.75 -23.84 13.66
N ALA A 643 25.82 -24.11 14.39
CA ALA A 643 25.84 -25.11 15.45
C ALA A 643 25.12 -24.61 16.73
N PRO A 644 24.61 -25.52 17.57
CA PRO A 644 24.00 -25.16 18.85
C PRO A 644 24.97 -24.38 19.75
N ALA A 645 24.48 -23.28 20.31
CA ALA A 645 25.21 -22.44 21.25
C ALA A 645 24.23 -21.94 22.33
N PRO A 646 23.82 -22.83 23.27
CA PRO A 646 22.72 -22.53 24.17
C PRO A 646 22.99 -21.31 25.06
N GLY A 647 21.91 -20.59 25.36
CA GLY A 647 21.98 -19.40 26.19
C GLY A 647 20.61 -18.94 26.66
N ARG A 648 20.57 -17.73 27.21
CA ARG A 648 19.34 -17.06 27.63
C ARG A 648 19.23 -15.72 26.90
N TRP A 649 18.05 -15.42 26.38
CA TRP A 649 17.75 -14.16 25.70
C TRP A 649 16.57 -13.49 26.35
N GLN A 650 16.71 -12.19 26.56
CA GLN A 650 15.63 -11.31 26.97
C GLN A 650 14.92 -10.80 25.72
N THR A 651 13.59 -10.92 25.70
CA THR A 651 12.72 -10.34 24.68
C THR A 651 11.68 -9.44 25.35
N GLY A 652 11.12 -8.49 24.61
CA GLY A 652 10.11 -7.56 25.10
C GLY A 652 9.49 -6.74 23.96
N ARG A 653 8.51 -5.89 24.31
CA ARG A 653 7.77 -5.03 23.38
C ARG A 653 8.68 -4.20 22.49
N GLY A 654 8.64 -4.44 21.18
CA GLY A 654 9.44 -3.72 20.18
C GLY A 654 10.95 -3.82 20.40
N MET A 655 11.42 -4.78 21.20
CA MET A 655 12.82 -4.97 21.52
C MET A 655 13.42 -6.07 20.65
N GLU A 656 14.59 -5.79 20.07
CA GLU A 656 15.42 -6.86 19.52
C GLU A 656 15.84 -7.83 20.65
N PRO A 657 15.87 -9.16 20.39
CA PRO A 657 16.35 -10.13 21.36
C PRO A 657 17.76 -9.78 21.84
N ALA A 658 18.01 -9.89 23.14
CA ALA A 658 19.30 -9.57 23.72
C ALA A 658 19.80 -10.68 24.66
N ARG A 659 21.02 -11.16 24.45
CA ARG A 659 21.61 -12.22 25.29
C ARG A 659 21.82 -11.75 26.73
N VAL A 660 21.33 -12.52 27.69
CA VAL A 660 21.50 -12.28 29.13
C VAL A 660 22.86 -12.82 29.59
N GLY A 661 23.66 -11.97 30.27
CA GLY A 661 24.92 -12.39 30.92
C GLY A 661 26.22 -12.02 30.21
N ARG A 662 26.20 -11.25 29.11
CA ARG A 662 27.41 -10.55 28.63
C ARG A 662 27.57 -9.22 29.36
N LEU A 663 28.57 -9.13 30.25
CA LEU A 663 29.15 -7.86 30.67
C LEU A 663 29.43 -7.01 29.42
N ARG A 664 28.83 -5.82 29.33
CA ARG A 664 29.14 -4.82 28.30
C ARG A 664 30.60 -4.38 28.48
N LEU A 665 31.52 -5.04 27.79
CA LEU A 665 32.83 -4.48 27.44
C LEU A 665 32.82 -4.08 25.96
N ARG A 666 32.23 -2.91 25.69
CA ARG A 666 32.68 -2.06 24.59
C ARG A 666 32.68 -0.61 25.06
N ALA A 667 33.79 -0.24 25.68
CA ALA A 667 34.26 1.13 25.75
C ALA A 667 35.07 1.45 24.48
N ARG A 668 34.71 2.55 23.81
CA ARG A 668 35.45 3.33 22.78
C ARG A 668 35.65 2.62 21.41
N ARG A 669 35.55 3.30 20.26
CA ARG A 669 36.01 4.65 19.89
C ARG A 669 35.10 5.35 18.86
N ARG A 670 35.06 6.68 19.04
CA ARG A 670 34.65 7.83 18.21
C ARG A 670 34.14 7.61 16.79
#